data_AF-A0A0A8EBL8-F1
#
_entry.id   AF-A0A0A8EBL8-F1
#
_cell.length_a   1.000
_cell.length_b   1.000
_cell.length_c   1.000
_cell.angle_alpha   90.00
_cell.angle_beta   90.00
_cell.angle_gamma   90.00
#
_symmetry.space_group_name_H-M   'P 1'
#
loop_
_entity.id
_entity.type
_entity.pdbx_description
1 polymer ?
#
loop_
_entity_poly.entity_id
_entity_poly.type
_entity_poly.pdbx_seq_one_letter_code
_entity_poly.pdbx_strand_id
1 'polypeptide(L)'
;MAYAECHGRPATEAMLDGLAVLPRAVRSHRGTEFGELDLDLVLERRPEVVLIDELAHTNAPGCRHTKRWQDVEELLGAGIDVVATLNIQHLESLTDVVEKITGVPQYETVPDEVVRRADQIELVDLPAEGLRRRMAHGNIYPPEKIDAALSRYFRLGNLSALRELALLWVAGRVDEALRKYRHEHRIGPVWETRERVVVALSGGLEGTTLIRRAARIVNLSRALSSSPTLNCVRAGGPPCAGGTPIPAGDLLAVHITRSDGLAGSSPAALADQRQLTESLGGTYHAVVGDDVPAALLDFARAQNATQLVVGASRRGRLRRFLAPRGVGETVVELSGDIDVHTVGHEYAGQGRTWVIPGSGLPHTRRVAGPIAGLVLPLLLTLVLRGVSGPLSLNLTSEALLFLLTVLGVACIGGVVSALLASVTTSLLLNYYFIPPVGQFTFAEANIVVAQAAFTTVAVTVAAIVDRSLRLGRRAARATAEAETLSSLAGGILRGDRAVPDLLERTRETFGMDRIELCPRDDVPEPWPSTTGRTAMGSARAVHTAGTAGDVGTDHRTEVAIGDDSVLVLIGRRLPASEHRVLTAFAAHLTAAVERARLAEAAAEVESVKAANRMRTALLAAVGHDLRTPLAGSWAAISSLRSREVDFSPEDREELLATAEESLAKLSRLVDNLLDMSRLQAGALTLHLEPVALADVLPAALDTLPGSPPQAPGRVVARALDTAPDVLADPPLLERVVANLVSNAVRHSPAGRPVTIGASALGGRVEVRIIDRGPGIQLPDRERAFEPFQRLGDTDNTTGLGLGLALSRGLTEAMGGTLTPEETPGGGLTMVVSLPAAPEPHLPESEEVPPPPATGVAVPPTAVRAEKVAAAPHAVIARTVGAAGTAGTADEA
;
A
#
# COMPACT_ATOMS: atom_id res chain seq x y z
N MET A 1 -15.28 13.82 47.06
CA MET A 1 -14.61 12.86 47.96
C MET A 1 -13.91 11.80 47.11
N ALA A 2 -12.96 11.04 47.67
CA ALA A 2 -12.21 10.04 46.90
C ALA A 2 -12.17 8.67 47.60
N TYR A 3 -12.41 7.61 46.83
CA TYR A 3 -12.12 6.22 47.16
C TYR A 3 -11.13 5.70 46.11
N ALA A 4 -9.87 5.55 46.50
CA ALA A 4 -8.76 5.19 45.60
C ALA A 4 -7.99 3.96 46.09
N GLU A 5 -7.51 3.15 45.15
CA GLU A 5 -6.79 1.90 45.41
C GLU A 5 -5.29 2.10 45.09
N CYS A 6 -4.58 2.74 46.03
CA CYS A 6 -3.17 3.07 45.82
C CYS A 6 -2.23 1.85 45.78
N HIS A 7 -2.68 0.66 46.20
CA HIS A 7 -1.87 -0.57 46.26
C HIS A 7 -0.49 -0.40 46.95
N GLY A 8 -0.39 0.49 47.93
CA GLY A 8 0.85 0.82 48.65
C GLY A 8 1.87 1.62 47.84
N ARG A 9 1.45 2.37 46.81
CA ARG A 9 2.32 3.16 45.92
C ARG A 9 2.46 4.60 46.45
N PRO A 10 3.62 5.01 46.99
CA PRO A 10 3.77 6.32 47.64
C PRO A 10 3.56 7.51 46.69
N ALA A 11 3.90 7.36 45.41
CA ALA A 11 3.66 8.39 44.41
C ALA A 11 2.18 8.57 44.05
N THR A 12 1.34 7.52 44.23
CA THR A 12 -0.11 7.61 44.03
C THR A 12 -0.80 8.13 45.30
N GLU A 13 -0.29 7.74 46.48
CA GLU A 13 -0.76 8.26 47.77
C GLU A 13 -0.56 9.78 47.87
N ALA A 14 0.59 10.30 47.46
CA ALA A 14 0.86 11.74 47.39
C ALA A 14 -0.06 12.50 46.42
N MET A 15 -0.67 11.84 45.43
CA MET A 15 -1.66 12.47 44.54
C MET A 15 -3.06 12.58 45.18
N LEU A 16 -3.27 12.00 46.37
CA LEU A 16 -4.51 12.19 47.15
C LEU A 16 -4.44 13.40 48.10
N ASP A 17 -3.28 14.06 48.23
CA ASP A 17 -3.13 15.24 49.07
C ASP A 17 -4.09 16.36 48.64
N GLY A 18 -4.90 16.83 49.59
CA GLY A 18 -5.97 17.81 49.35
C GLY A 18 -7.35 17.21 49.02
N LEU A 19 -7.47 15.89 48.82
CA LEU A 19 -8.75 15.21 48.63
C LEU A 19 -9.31 14.64 49.94
N ALA A 20 -10.61 14.79 50.15
CA ALA A 20 -11.32 14.13 51.26
C ALA A 20 -11.49 12.63 50.96
N VAL A 21 -10.56 11.82 51.48
CA VAL A 21 -10.53 10.36 51.32
C VAL A 21 -11.60 9.68 52.20
N LEU A 22 -12.30 8.69 51.64
CA LEU A 22 -13.29 7.88 52.35
C LEU A 22 -12.60 6.74 53.12
N PRO A 23 -12.96 6.51 54.40
CA PRO A 23 -12.49 5.33 55.12
C PRO A 23 -13.07 4.06 54.48
N ARG A 24 -12.26 3.00 54.39
CA ARG A 24 -12.65 1.73 53.79
C ARG A 24 -13.47 0.89 54.77
N ALA A 25 -14.55 0.26 54.30
CA ALA A 25 -15.29 -0.71 55.07
C ALA A 25 -14.53 -2.05 55.08
N VAL A 26 -14.07 -2.50 56.25
CA VAL A 26 -13.41 -3.81 56.38
C VAL A 26 -14.46 -4.92 56.43
N ARG A 27 -14.38 -5.87 55.50
CA ARG A 27 -15.26 -7.04 55.39
C ARG A 27 -14.42 -8.31 55.50
N SER A 28 -14.76 -9.20 56.44
CA SER A 28 -14.08 -10.49 56.57
C SER A 28 -14.84 -11.59 55.82
N HIS A 29 -14.17 -12.31 54.92
CA HIS A 29 -14.72 -13.47 54.25
C HIS A 29 -13.70 -14.63 54.28
N ARG A 30 -14.13 -15.80 54.77
CA ARG A 30 -13.30 -17.03 54.91
C ARG A 30 -11.95 -16.82 55.64
N GLY A 31 -11.91 -15.87 56.58
CA GLY A 31 -10.70 -15.57 57.37
C GLY A 31 -9.72 -14.60 56.71
N THR A 32 -10.05 -14.04 55.55
CA THR A 32 -9.32 -12.95 54.90
C THR A 32 -10.11 -11.65 55.04
N GLU A 33 -9.43 -10.55 55.33
CA GLU A 33 -10.03 -9.21 55.38
C GLU A 33 -9.88 -8.50 54.03
N PHE A 34 -10.96 -7.87 53.57
CA PHE A 34 -11.04 -7.09 52.35
C PHE A 34 -11.47 -5.67 52.71
N GLY A 35 -10.81 -4.65 52.15
CA GLY A 35 -11.20 -3.25 52.30
C GLY A 35 -12.06 -2.83 51.11
N GLU A 36 -13.32 -2.49 51.36
CA GLU A 36 -14.30 -2.17 50.33
C GLU A 36 -14.81 -0.72 50.43
N LEU A 37 -15.51 -0.28 49.38
CA LEU A 37 -16.25 0.99 49.36
C LEU A 37 -17.39 0.95 50.38
N ASP A 38 -17.43 1.92 51.28
CA ASP A 38 -18.56 2.15 52.18
C ASP A 38 -19.65 2.95 51.45
N LEU A 39 -20.47 2.25 50.66
CA LEU A 39 -21.55 2.83 49.87
C LEU A 39 -22.54 3.63 50.73
N ASP A 40 -22.94 3.09 51.88
CA ASP A 40 -23.93 3.73 52.75
C ASP A 40 -23.36 5.04 53.34
N LEU A 41 -22.08 5.08 53.72
CA LEU A 41 -21.40 6.32 54.15
C LEU A 41 -21.33 7.39 53.04
N VAL A 42 -21.18 7.00 51.77
CA VAL A 42 -21.21 7.95 50.64
C VAL A 42 -22.63 8.51 50.44
N LEU A 43 -23.64 7.64 50.50
CA LEU A 43 -25.06 8.00 50.38
C LEU A 43 -25.54 8.90 51.54
N GLU A 44 -25.04 8.70 52.76
CA GLU A 44 -25.31 9.59 53.90
C GLU A 44 -24.67 10.97 53.71
N ARG A 45 -23.42 11.00 53.22
CA ARG A 45 -22.65 12.25 53.04
C ARG A 45 -23.08 13.10 51.85
N ARG A 46 -23.72 12.50 50.84
CA ARG A 46 -24.19 13.13 49.59
C ARG A 46 -23.18 14.15 49.00
N PRO A 47 -21.94 13.74 48.71
CA PRO A 47 -20.99 14.60 48.03
C PRO A 47 -21.51 14.96 46.63
N GLU A 48 -21.10 16.12 46.10
CA GLU A 48 -21.37 16.51 44.70
C GLU A 48 -20.66 15.55 43.74
N VAL A 49 -19.35 15.34 43.94
CA VAL A 49 -18.53 14.41 43.15
C VAL A 49 -17.81 13.38 44.04
N VAL A 50 -17.81 12.12 43.61
CA VAL A 50 -16.99 11.03 44.18
C VAL A 50 -16.07 10.39 43.13
N LEU A 51 -14.79 10.23 43.47
CA LEU A 51 -13.82 9.47 42.67
C LEU A 51 -13.84 8.00 43.15
N ILE A 52 -13.97 7.03 42.25
CA ILE A 52 -14.04 5.59 42.57
C ILE A 52 -13.11 4.79 41.65
N ASP A 53 -12.10 4.16 42.24
CA ASP A 53 -11.13 3.34 41.52
C ASP A 53 -11.64 1.90 41.26
N GLU A 54 -11.16 1.30 40.17
CA GLU A 54 -11.41 -0.08 39.74
C GLU A 54 -12.91 -0.44 39.56
N LEU A 55 -13.59 0.18 38.58
CA LEU A 55 -15.03 -0.02 38.30
C LEU A 55 -15.42 -1.51 38.06
N ALA A 56 -14.49 -2.34 37.61
CA ALA A 56 -14.68 -3.77 37.33
C ALA A 56 -14.66 -4.69 38.57
N HIS A 57 -14.29 -4.14 39.74
CA HIS A 57 -14.08 -4.89 40.96
C HIS A 57 -15.29 -5.74 41.37
N THR A 58 -15.00 -6.91 41.93
CA THR A 58 -16.03 -7.82 42.48
C THR A 58 -16.05 -7.69 43.99
N ASN A 59 -17.13 -7.10 44.51
CA ASN A 59 -17.27 -6.79 45.92
C ASN A 59 -17.22 -8.06 46.81
N ALA A 60 -16.62 -7.95 47.98
CA ALA A 60 -16.55 -9.04 48.96
C ALA A 60 -17.94 -9.60 49.31
N PRO A 61 -18.12 -10.94 49.41
CA PRO A 61 -19.43 -11.53 49.68
C PRO A 61 -20.03 -11.06 51.01
N GLY A 62 -21.23 -10.49 50.95
CA GLY A 62 -21.89 -9.82 52.08
C GLY A 62 -21.96 -8.29 51.94
N CYS A 63 -21.32 -7.71 50.92
CA CYS A 63 -21.62 -6.35 50.47
C CYS A 63 -23.02 -6.28 49.84
N ARG A 64 -23.56 -5.06 49.73
CA ARG A 64 -24.92 -4.78 49.28
C ARG A 64 -25.17 -5.20 47.83
N HIS A 65 -24.19 -4.95 46.96
CA HIS A 65 -24.16 -5.40 45.57
C HIS A 65 -22.93 -6.28 45.31
N THR A 66 -22.95 -7.08 44.23
CA THR A 66 -21.89 -8.05 43.92
C THR A 66 -20.76 -7.48 43.06
N LYS A 67 -20.99 -6.36 42.38
CA LYS A 67 -20.02 -5.67 41.51
C LYS A 67 -19.97 -4.18 41.84
N ARG A 68 -18.78 -3.58 41.83
CA ARG A 68 -18.60 -2.15 42.15
C ARG A 68 -19.36 -1.22 41.22
N TRP A 69 -19.57 -1.61 39.96
CA TRP A 69 -20.39 -0.85 39.02
C TRP A 69 -21.87 -0.75 39.42
N GLN A 70 -22.40 -1.67 40.22
CA GLN A 70 -23.77 -1.62 40.77
C GLN A 70 -23.86 -0.63 41.93
N ASP A 71 -22.82 -0.51 42.75
CA ASP A 71 -22.73 0.55 43.76
C ASP A 71 -22.71 1.93 43.08
N VAL A 72 -21.99 2.05 41.96
CA VAL A 72 -21.95 3.27 41.13
C VAL A 72 -23.32 3.59 40.53
N GLU A 73 -24.09 2.60 40.06
CA GLU A 73 -25.47 2.84 39.62
C GLU A 73 -26.37 3.38 40.75
N GLU A 74 -26.20 2.90 41.99
CA GLU A 74 -26.97 3.41 43.13
C GLU A 74 -26.56 4.85 43.49
N LEU A 75 -25.27 5.18 43.44
CA LEU A 75 -24.77 6.55 43.67
C LEU A 75 -25.29 7.54 42.63
N LEU A 76 -25.25 7.18 41.35
CA LEU A 76 -25.84 7.97 40.26
C LEU A 76 -27.37 8.12 40.46
N GLY A 77 -28.05 7.05 40.89
CA GLY A 77 -29.47 7.08 41.26
C GLY A 77 -29.81 7.99 42.45
N ALA A 78 -28.84 8.26 43.34
CA ALA A 78 -28.97 9.21 44.45
C ALA A 78 -28.66 10.66 44.07
N GLY A 79 -28.22 10.92 42.83
CA GLY A 79 -27.84 12.23 42.30
C GLY A 79 -26.43 12.67 42.68
N ILE A 80 -25.48 11.73 42.77
CA ILE A 80 -24.06 11.97 43.06
C ILE A 80 -23.26 11.73 41.78
N ASP A 81 -22.43 12.69 41.36
CA ASP A 81 -21.58 12.50 40.18
C ASP A 81 -20.39 11.58 40.50
N VAL A 82 -20.11 10.64 39.60
CA VAL A 82 -19.06 9.63 39.79
C VAL A 82 -18.01 9.71 38.69
N VAL A 83 -16.75 9.85 39.07
CA VAL A 83 -15.60 9.67 38.17
C VAL A 83 -14.94 8.34 38.51
N ALA A 84 -14.86 7.42 37.55
CA ALA A 84 -14.35 6.07 37.79
C ALA A 84 -13.30 5.63 36.77
N THR A 85 -12.39 4.75 37.21
CA THR A 85 -11.33 4.17 36.37
C THR A 85 -11.73 2.79 35.85
N LEU A 86 -11.30 2.45 34.62
CA LEU A 86 -11.54 1.15 34.00
C LEU A 86 -10.42 0.82 33.00
N ASN A 87 -9.90 -0.41 33.04
CA ASN A 87 -9.02 -0.92 31.99
C ASN A 87 -9.84 -1.65 30.91
N ILE A 88 -9.45 -1.48 29.65
CA ILE A 88 -10.13 -2.07 28.47
C ILE A 88 -10.33 -3.59 28.56
N GLN A 89 -9.42 -4.27 29.25
CA GLN A 89 -9.43 -5.72 29.47
C GLN A 89 -10.64 -6.24 30.27
N HIS A 90 -11.35 -5.36 30.99
CA HIS A 90 -12.50 -5.69 31.83
C HIS A 90 -13.85 -5.43 31.15
N LEU A 91 -13.88 -5.09 29.86
CA LEU A 91 -15.14 -5.03 29.12
C LEU A 91 -15.63 -6.43 28.77
N GLU A 92 -16.88 -6.73 29.12
CA GLU A 92 -17.47 -8.05 28.94
C GLU A 92 -17.38 -8.55 27.49
N SER A 93 -17.66 -7.68 26.50
CA SER A 93 -17.57 -8.03 25.07
C SER A 93 -16.16 -8.34 24.56
N LEU A 94 -15.11 -7.92 25.28
CA LEU A 94 -13.72 -8.09 24.87
C LEU A 94 -13.02 -9.28 25.57
N THR A 95 -13.67 -9.91 26.55
CA THR A 95 -13.13 -11.00 27.38
C THR A 95 -12.41 -12.08 26.57
N ASP A 96 -13.08 -12.68 25.56
CA ASP A 96 -12.53 -13.74 24.72
C ASP A 96 -11.32 -13.29 23.89
N VAL A 97 -11.34 -12.04 23.41
CA VAL A 97 -10.27 -11.45 22.58
C VAL A 97 -9.05 -11.15 23.45
N VAL A 98 -9.28 -10.61 24.66
CA VAL A 98 -8.27 -10.31 25.67
C VAL A 98 -7.61 -11.59 26.18
N GLU A 99 -8.38 -12.66 26.46
CA GLU A 99 -7.82 -13.96 26.83
C GLU A 99 -6.95 -14.53 25.70
N LYS A 100 -7.40 -14.43 24.44
CA LYS A 100 -6.62 -14.89 23.27
C LYS A 100 -5.31 -14.11 23.07
N ILE A 101 -5.27 -12.83 23.44
CA ILE A 101 -4.05 -11.98 23.37
C ILE A 101 -3.12 -12.24 24.56
N THR A 102 -3.67 -12.34 25.77
CA THR A 102 -2.87 -12.33 27.02
C THR A 102 -2.59 -13.73 27.59
N GLY A 103 -3.36 -14.74 27.19
CA GLY A 103 -3.31 -16.10 27.73
C GLY A 103 -3.80 -16.21 29.18
N VAL A 104 -4.63 -15.27 29.63
CA VAL A 104 -5.19 -15.22 30.99
C VAL A 104 -6.70 -14.88 30.92
N PRO A 105 -7.59 -15.74 31.44
CA PRO A 105 -9.02 -15.46 31.51
C PRO A 105 -9.31 -14.28 32.44
N GLN A 106 -10.27 -13.43 32.08
CA GLN A 106 -10.69 -12.28 32.88
C GLN A 106 -12.00 -12.59 33.62
N TYR A 107 -11.98 -12.53 34.95
CA TYR A 107 -13.13 -12.81 35.82
C TYR A 107 -13.83 -11.53 36.34
N GLU A 108 -13.12 -10.41 36.27
CA GLU A 108 -13.62 -9.09 36.62
C GLU A 108 -14.03 -8.37 35.35
N THR A 109 -15.34 -8.30 35.12
CA THR A 109 -15.95 -7.69 33.94
C THR A 109 -17.00 -6.65 34.32
N VAL A 110 -17.15 -5.66 33.45
CA VAL A 110 -18.22 -4.65 33.42
C VAL A 110 -18.98 -4.83 32.09
N PRO A 111 -20.32 -4.89 32.10
CA PRO A 111 -21.10 -4.88 30.86
C PRO A 111 -20.86 -3.59 30.07
N ASP A 112 -20.63 -3.69 28.77
CA ASP A 112 -20.36 -2.55 27.89
C ASP A 112 -21.36 -1.40 28.04
N GLU A 113 -22.65 -1.71 28.20
CA GLU A 113 -23.74 -0.72 28.40
C GLU A 113 -23.54 0.17 29.63
N VAL A 114 -22.92 -0.35 30.70
CA VAL A 114 -22.67 0.44 31.91
C VAL A 114 -21.67 1.55 31.59
N VAL A 115 -20.63 1.22 30.81
CA VAL A 115 -19.58 2.16 30.38
C VAL A 115 -20.07 3.07 29.26
N ARG A 116 -20.94 2.58 28.36
CA ARG A 116 -21.58 3.37 27.30
C ARG A 116 -22.55 4.43 27.83
N ARG A 117 -23.12 4.26 29.03
CA ARG A 117 -23.97 5.28 29.67
C ARG A 117 -23.24 6.44 30.33
N ALA A 118 -21.94 6.33 30.64
CA ALA A 118 -21.17 7.43 31.21
C ALA A 118 -21.23 8.68 30.30
N ASP A 119 -21.32 9.89 30.86
CA ASP A 119 -21.43 11.11 30.03
C ASP A 119 -20.13 11.44 29.29
N GLN A 120 -18.99 11.27 29.97
CA GLN A 120 -17.64 11.47 29.42
C GLN A 120 -16.78 10.22 29.65
N ILE A 121 -15.93 9.90 28.67
CA ILE A 121 -14.85 8.93 28.80
C ILE A 121 -13.57 9.60 28.31
N GLU A 122 -12.52 9.58 29.14
CA GLU A 122 -11.19 10.04 28.78
C GLU A 122 -10.26 8.83 28.60
N LEU A 123 -9.67 8.70 27.40
CA LEU A 123 -8.73 7.62 27.11
C LEU A 123 -7.32 8.02 27.55
N VAL A 124 -6.90 7.54 28.72
CA VAL A 124 -5.54 7.73 29.23
C VAL A 124 -4.60 6.72 28.57
N ASP A 125 -4.10 7.06 27.38
CA ASP A 125 -3.20 6.22 26.59
C ASP A 125 -1.72 6.45 26.94
N LEU A 126 -0.95 5.36 27.07
CA LEU A 126 0.50 5.37 27.30
C LEU A 126 1.19 4.37 26.37
N PRO A 127 2.24 4.75 25.61
CA PRO A 127 2.98 3.83 24.77
C PRO A 127 3.49 2.60 25.54
N ALA A 128 3.45 1.43 24.90
CA ALA A 128 3.76 0.15 25.53
C ALA A 128 5.18 0.09 26.11
N GLU A 129 6.16 0.72 25.47
CA GLU A 129 7.52 0.90 25.97
C GLU A 129 7.57 1.80 27.22
N GLY A 130 6.71 2.81 27.28
CA GLY A 130 6.57 3.72 28.42
C GLY A 130 6.01 3.00 29.65
N LEU A 131 4.97 2.19 29.47
CA LEU A 131 4.40 1.38 30.56
C LEU A 131 5.43 0.35 31.07
N ARG A 132 6.07 -0.40 30.17
CA ARG A 132 7.11 -1.37 30.54
C ARG A 132 8.29 -0.72 31.25
N ARG A 133 8.68 0.50 30.85
CA ARG A 133 9.71 1.28 31.55
C ARG A 133 9.28 1.64 32.97
N ARG A 134 8.04 2.12 33.18
CA ARG A 134 7.53 2.43 34.54
C ARG A 134 7.47 1.18 35.43
N MET A 135 7.10 0.03 34.87
CA MET A 135 7.12 -1.25 35.59
C MET A 135 8.55 -1.67 35.98
N ALA A 136 9.52 -1.59 35.06
CA ALA A 136 10.91 -1.98 35.31
C ALA A 136 11.60 -1.13 36.41
N HIS A 137 11.14 0.10 36.62
CA HIS A 137 11.60 0.97 37.72
C HIS A 137 10.87 0.73 39.06
N GLY A 138 10.03 -0.32 39.17
CA GLY A 138 9.30 -0.65 40.41
C GLY A 138 8.11 0.24 40.75
N ASN A 139 7.73 1.19 39.88
CA ASN A 139 6.68 2.17 40.17
C ASN A 139 5.24 1.61 40.14
N ILE A 140 5.05 0.32 39.84
CA ILE A 140 3.73 -0.30 39.56
C ILE A 140 3.57 -1.64 40.27
N TYR A 141 4.62 -2.48 40.30
CA TYR A 141 4.65 -3.77 40.99
C TYR A 141 5.88 -3.84 41.91
N PRO A 142 5.80 -4.56 43.06
CA PRO A 142 6.96 -4.85 43.89
C PRO A 142 8.00 -5.67 43.09
N PRO A 143 9.31 -5.49 43.36
CA PRO A 143 10.40 -5.98 42.51
C PRO A 143 10.33 -7.48 42.19
N GLU A 144 9.95 -8.28 43.18
CA GLU A 144 9.81 -9.75 43.09
C GLU A 144 8.83 -10.24 42.01
N LYS A 145 7.89 -9.38 41.56
CA LYS A 145 6.85 -9.74 40.58
C LYS A 145 7.07 -9.14 39.19
N ILE A 146 8.07 -8.25 39.02
CA ILE A 146 8.29 -7.49 37.78
C ILE A 146 8.63 -8.42 36.60
N ASP A 147 9.62 -9.31 36.75
CA ASP A 147 10.10 -10.15 35.64
C ASP A 147 9.04 -11.16 35.17
N ALA A 148 8.27 -11.73 36.09
CA ALA A 148 7.15 -12.61 35.78
C ALA A 148 6.01 -11.87 35.05
N ALA A 149 5.73 -10.62 35.44
CA ALA A 149 4.73 -9.78 34.78
C ALA A 149 5.15 -9.36 33.37
N LEU A 150 6.39 -8.88 33.20
CA LEU A 150 6.95 -8.43 31.91
C LEU A 150 7.15 -9.58 30.90
N SER A 151 7.48 -10.78 31.38
CA SER A 151 7.71 -11.95 30.53
C SER A 151 6.44 -12.69 30.09
N ARG A 152 5.29 -12.45 30.76
CA ARG A 152 4.01 -13.13 30.47
C ARG A 152 2.92 -12.18 29.97
N TYR A 153 2.41 -11.29 30.82
CA TYR A 153 1.25 -10.46 30.51
C TYR A 153 1.64 -9.17 29.78
N PHE A 154 2.63 -8.44 30.31
CA PHE A 154 3.06 -7.11 29.85
C PHE A 154 4.11 -7.18 28.72
N ARG A 155 3.92 -8.13 27.79
CA ARG A 155 4.71 -8.23 26.55
C ARG A 155 4.37 -7.07 25.62
N LEU A 156 5.35 -6.63 24.83
CA LEU A 156 5.16 -5.50 23.90
C LEU A 156 3.99 -5.74 22.93
N GLY A 157 3.89 -6.93 22.32
CA GLY A 157 2.78 -7.29 21.43
C GLY A 157 1.41 -7.27 22.11
N ASN A 158 1.31 -7.81 23.35
CA ASN A 158 0.05 -7.81 24.11
C ASN A 158 -0.41 -6.39 24.41
N LEU A 159 0.51 -5.52 24.86
CA LEU A 159 0.21 -4.13 25.19
C LEU A 159 -0.16 -3.30 23.95
N SER A 160 0.50 -3.51 22.81
CA SER A 160 0.12 -2.88 21.55
C SER A 160 -1.28 -3.32 21.10
N ALA A 161 -1.61 -4.61 21.18
CA ALA A 161 -2.93 -5.12 20.82
C ALA A 161 -4.04 -4.62 21.75
N LEU A 162 -3.81 -4.55 23.06
CA LEU A 162 -4.76 -3.97 24.02
C LEU A 162 -4.98 -2.46 23.78
N ARG A 163 -3.92 -1.73 23.40
CA ARG A 163 -4.00 -0.31 23.02
C ARG A 163 -4.82 -0.10 21.74
N GLU A 164 -4.62 -0.93 20.72
CA GLU A 164 -5.43 -0.92 19.50
C GLU A 164 -6.91 -1.21 19.79
N LEU A 165 -7.21 -2.22 20.63
CA LEU A 165 -8.57 -2.51 21.08
C LEU A 165 -9.20 -1.34 21.83
N ALA A 166 -8.45 -0.64 22.69
CA ALA A 166 -8.96 0.53 23.41
C ALA A 166 -9.32 1.68 22.46
N LEU A 167 -8.44 1.99 21.49
CA LEU A 167 -8.68 3.01 20.47
C LEU A 167 -9.90 2.66 19.59
N LEU A 168 -10.03 1.40 19.17
CA LEU A 168 -11.17 0.92 18.37
C LEU A 168 -12.50 0.98 19.15
N TRP A 169 -12.50 0.59 20.43
CA TRP A 169 -13.71 0.62 21.25
C TRP A 169 -14.18 2.05 21.53
N VAL A 170 -13.25 2.97 21.85
CA VAL A 170 -13.56 4.39 22.05
C VAL A 170 -14.09 5.02 20.76
N ALA A 171 -13.50 4.70 19.59
CA ALA A 171 -14.03 5.14 18.30
C ALA A 171 -15.47 4.65 18.06
N GLY A 172 -15.76 3.38 18.35
CA GLY A 172 -17.10 2.81 18.24
C GLY A 172 -18.14 3.46 19.17
N ARG A 173 -17.72 3.98 20.34
CA ARG A 173 -18.58 4.78 21.22
C ARG A 173 -18.90 6.16 20.64
N VAL A 174 -17.94 6.82 19.97
CA VAL A 174 -18.19 8.12 19.32
C VAL A 174 -19.32 8.00 18.30
N ASP A 175 -19.31 6.95 17.47
CA ASP A 175 -20.37 6.67 16.50
C ASP A 175 -21.75 6.48 17.17
N GLU A 176 -21.78 5.83 18.33
CA GLU A 176 -23.01 5.55 19.09
C GLU A 176 -23.55 6.77 19.85
N ALA A 177 -22.68 7.57 20.47
CA ALA A 177 -23.07 8.86 21.06
C ALA A 177 -23.65 9.80 19.99
N LEU A 178 -23.06 9.80 18.78
CA LEU A 178 -23.63 10.46 17.61
C LEU A 178 -25.00 9.86 17.22
N ARG A 179 -25.21 8.53 17.27
CA ARG A 179 -26.53 7.91 17.03
C ARG A 179 -27.58 8.31 18.09
N LYS A 180 -27.23 8.32 19.38
CA LYS A 180 -28.16 8.71 20.47
C LYS A 180 -28.56 10.19 20.38
N TYR A 181 -27.58 11.08 20.17
CA TYR A 181 -27.83 12.51 19.94
C TYR A 181 -28.76 12.74 18.74
N ARG A 182 -28.55 12.01 17.62
CA ARG A 182 -29.45 12.04 16.45
C ARG A 182 -30.88 11.64 16.82
N HIS A 183 -31.05 10.53 17.56
CA HIS A 183 -32.37 10.00 17.89
C HIS A 183 -33.16 10.92 18.84
N GLU A 184 -32.52 11.46 19.87
CA GLU A 184 -33.18 12.35 20.85
C GLU A 184 -33.58 13.70 20.23
N HIS A 185 -32.72 14.26 19.37
CA HIS A 185 -33.00 15.53 18.68
C HIS A 185 -33.83 15.37 17.39
N ARG A 186 -34.28 14.14 17.07
CA ARG A 186 -34.98 13.77 15.82
C ARG A 186 -34.24 14.25 14.56
N ILE A 187 -32.92 14.23 14.59
CA ILE A 187 -32.06 14.56 13.45
C ILE A 187 -32.06 13.34 12.52
N GLY A 188 -32.27 13.59 11.23
CA GLY A 188 -32.36 12.56 10.19
C GLY A 188 -31.11 11.69 10.06
N PRO A 189 -31.21 10.58 9.29
CA PRO A 189 -30.26 9.48 9.39
C PRO A 189 -28.88 9.79 8.78
N VAL A 190 -27.88 9.14 9.41
CA VAL A 190 -26.49 8.90 9.00
C VAL A 190 -25.57 10.10 8.67
N TRP A 191 -24.77 10.48 9.67
CA TRP A 191 -23.35 10.73 9.42
C TRP A 191 -22.62 9.39 9.56
N GLU A 192 -22.65 8.60 8.50
CA GLU A 192 -21.52 7.78 8.08
C GLU A 192 -20.92 8.58 6.93
N THR A 193 -19.60 8.76 6.87
CA THR A 193 -19.01 9.83 6.05
C THR A 193 -19.17 9.64 4.54
N ARG A 194 -19.73 8.49 4.09
CA ARG A 194 -20.30 8.27 2.74
C ARG A 194 -21.45 7.27 2.83
N GLU A 195 -22.64 7.64 2.34
CA GLU A 195 -23.67 6.63 2.02
C GLU A 195 -23.15 5.69 0.93
N ARG A 196 -23.37 4.38 1.08
CA ARG A 196 -22.96 3.37 0.09
C ARG A 196 -24.17 2.63 -0.47
N VAL A 197 -24.57 3.03 -1.67
CA VAL A 197 -25.74 2.47 -2.35
C VAL A 197 -25.28 1.45 -3.38
N VAL A 198 -25.55 0.18 -3.11
CA VAL A 198 -25.34 -0.91 -4.07
C VAL A 198 -26.57 -1.05 -4.98
N VAL A 199 -26.38 -1.20 -6.29
CA VAL A 199 -27.45 -1.47 -7.25
C VAL A 199 -27.23 -2.79 -7.97
N ALA A 200 -28.18 -3.70 -7.81
CA ALA A 200 -28.14 -5.05 -8.37
C ALA A 200 -28.58 -5.06 -9.83
N LEU A 201 -27.67 -5.40 -10.74
CA LEU A 201 -27.90 -5.43 -12.18
C LEU A 201 -28.18 -6.85 -12.68
N SER A 202 -29.39 -7.05 -13.22
CA SER A 202 -29.80 -8.26 -13.94
C SER A 202 -29.23 -8.37 -15.37
N GLY A 203 -28.60 -7.29 -15.88
CA GLY A 203 -28.03 -7.21 -17.23
C GLY A 203 -29.04 -7.07 -18.37
N GLY A 204 -30.29 -6.70 -18.08
CA GLY A 204 -31.26 -6.23 -19.08
C GLY A 204 -31.44 -4.70 -19.04
N LEU A 205 -32.23 -4.16 -19.98
CA LEU A 205 -32.47 -2.71 -20.17
C LEU A 205 -32.93 -1.96 -18.90
N GLU A 206 -33.53 -2.65 -17.94
CA GLU A 206 -33.95 -2.10 -16.65
C GLU A 206 -32.81 -1.52 -15.82
N GLY A 207 -31.57 -2.00 -16.00
CA GLY A 207 -30.42 -1.56 -15.22
C GLY A 207 -30.19 -0.05 -15.31
N THR A 208 -30.48 0.56 -16.47
CA THR A 208 -30.40 2.02 -16.65
C THR A 208 -31.35 2.79 -15.72
N THR A 209 -32.55 2.26 -15.47
CA THR A 209 -33.54 2.85 -14.56
C THR A 209 -33.13 2.64 -13.11
N LEU A 210 -32.58 1.46 -12.78
CA LEU A 210 -32.08 1.15 -11.44
C LEU A 210 -30.89 2.04 -11.08
N ILE A 211 -29.89 2.18 -11.96
CA ILE A 211 -28.72 3.06 -11.79
C ILE A 211 -29.17 4.51 -11.60
N ARG A 212 -30.06 5.04 -12.46
CA ARG A 212 -30.58 6.42 -12.32
C ARG A 212 -31.38 6.64 -11.04
N ARG A 213 -32.01 5.60 -10.48
CA ARG A 213 -32.72 5.67 -9.19
C ARG A 213 -31.74 5.61 -8.01
N ALA A 214 -30.76 4.70 -8.04
CA ALA A 214 -29.68 4.62 -7.06
C ALA A 214 -28.85 5.92 -7.02
N ALA A 215 -28.43 6.44 -8.17
CA ALA A 215 -27.76 7.73 -8.26
C ALA A 215 -28.63 8.90 -7.77
N ARG A 216 -29.96 8.83 -7.91
CA ARG A 216 -30.87 9.84 -7.33
C ARG A 216 -30.92 9.73 -5.81
N ILE A 217 -30.84 8.54 -5.23
CA ILE A 217 -30.77 8.34 -3.78
C ILE A 217 -29.47 8.98 -3.25
N VAL A 218 -28.31 8.62 -3.82
CA VAL A 218 -26.99 9.21 -3.51
C VAL A 218 -26.95 10.74 -3.71
N ASN A 219 -27.69 11.27 -4.68
CA ASN A 219 -27.78 12.72 -4.92
C ASN A 219 -28.84 13.42 -4.05
N LEU A 220 -29.82 12.72 -3.51
CA LEU A 220 -30.83 13.28 -2.63
C LEU A 220 -30.25 13.48 -1.22
N SER A 221 -29.46 12.54 -0.73
CA SER A 221 -28.67 12.71 0.50
C SER A 221 -27.66 13.86 0.35
N ARG A 222 -26.91 13.93 -0.76
CA ARG A 222 -26.08 15.11 -1.11
C ARG A 222 -26.86 16.43 -0.99
N ALA A 223 -28.09 16.51 -1.49
CA ALA A 223 -28.90 17.73 -1.46
C ALA A 223 -29.40 18.09 -0.05
N LEU A 224 -29.75 17.09 0.77
CA LEU A 224 -30.14 17.28 2.17
C LEU A 224 -28.95 17.75 3.02
N SER A 225 -27.74 17.26 2.76
CA SER A 225 -26.50 17.67 3.45
C SER A 225 -25.93 19.03 3.01
N SER A 226 -26.46 19.68 1.97
CA SER A 226 -25.87 20.88 1.36
C SER A 226 -26.77 22.13 1.31
N SER A 227 -27.93 22.10 1.96
CA SER A 227 -28.84 23.26 2.01
C SER A 227 -28.25 24.41 2.86
N PRO A 228 -27.89 25.58 2.27
CA PRO A 228 -27.23 26.65 3.00
C PRO A 228 -28.16 27.39 3.99
N THR A 229 -29.47 27.28 3.80
CA THR A 229 -30.48 28.08 4.52
C THR A 229 -30.65 27.71 5.99
N LEU A 230 -30.12 26.56 6.43
CA LEU A 230 -30.16 26.12 7.84
C LEU A 230 -28.95 26.60 8.67
N ASN A 231 -27.82 26.93 8.03
CA ASN A 231 -26.62 27.41 8.75
C ASN A 231 -26.68 28.90 9.14
N CYS A 232 -27.59 29.69 8.56
CA CYS A 232 -27.63 31.15 8.78
C CYS A 232 -28.47 31.60 10.00
N VAL A 233 -29.16 30.70 10.71
CA VAL A 233 -30.10 31.09 11.79
C VAL A 233 -29.53 30.89 13.21
N ARG A 234 -28.32 30.32 13.37
CA ARG A 234 -27.77 30.02 14.71
C ARG A 234 -26.40 30.62 15.07
N ALA A 235 -25.81 31.46 14.22
CA ALA A 235 -24.60 32.22 14.55
C ALA A 235 -24.66 33.63 13.94
N GLY A 236 -24.65 34.66 14.80
CA GLY A 236 -24.60 36.06 14.37
C GLY A 236 -23.18 36.48 13.96
N GLY A 237 -22.70 36.02 12.82
CA GLY A 237 -21.39 36.35 12.26
C GLY A 237 -21.40 36.41 10.72
N PRO A 238 -20.46 37.14 10.09
CA PRO A 238 -20.40 37.29 8.64
C PRO A 238 -19.99 35.97 7.96
N PRO A 239 -20.42 35.72 6.70
CA PRO A 239 -20.19 34.45 6.02
C PRO A 239 -18.74 34.27 5.57
N CYS A 240 -18.08 33.22 6.06
CA CYS A 240 -16.75 32.81 5.60
C CYS A 240 -16.83 32.13 4.23
N ALA A 241 -16.34 32.79 3.19
CA ALA A 241 -16.15 32.18 1.87
C ALA A 241 -14.90 31.28 1.88
N GLY A 242 -15.08 29.97 2.08
CA GLY A 242 -13.95 29.04 2.11
C GLY A 242 -14.25 27.56 2.43
N GLY A 243 -15.49 27.11 2.32
CA GLY A 243 -15.85 25.71 2.61
C GLY A 243 -15.36 24.74 1.53
N THR A 244 -14.44 23.84 1.87
CA THR A 244 -14.03 22.70 1.04
C THR A 244 -15.22 21.76 0.79
N PRO A 245 -15.35 21.13 -0.40
CA PRO A 245 -16.47 20.23 -0.67
C PRO A 245 -16.44 18.99 0.23
N ILE A 246 -17.58 18.68 0.86
CA ILE A 246 -17.79 17.45 1.62
C ILE A 246 -17.74 16.25 0.65
N PRO A 247 -17.03 15.15 0.99
CA PRO A 247 -16.96 13.97 0.12
C PRO A 247 -18.34 13.34 -0.13
N ALA A 248 -18.55 12.85 -1.34
CA ALA A 248 -19.82 12.30 -1.78
C ALA A 248 -20.03 10.83 -1.34
N GLY A 249 -21.30 10.40 -1.30
CA GLY A 249 -21.66 8.98 -1.19
C GLY A 249 -21.18 8.16 -2.40
N ASP A 250 -20.87 6.89 -2.17
CA ASP A 250 -20.35 5.96 -3.17
C ASP A 250 -21.53 5.18 -3.82
N LEU A 251 -21.62 5.20 -5.16
CA LEU A 251 -22.55 4.36 -5.93
C LEU A 251 -21.81 3.09 -6.41
N LEU A 252 -22.34 1.90 -6.13
CA LEU A 252 -21.73 0.61 -6.46
C LEU A 252 -22.70 -0.24 -7.31
N ALA A 253 -22.46 -0.36 -8.61
CA ALA A 253 -23.23 -1.27 -9.46
C ALA A 253 -22.62 -2.68 -9.43
N VAL A 254 -23.43 -3.71 -9.18
CA VAL A 254 -22.97 -5.10 -9.15
C VAL A 254 -23.77 -5.99 -10.09
N HIS A 255 -23.08 -6.72 -10.96
CA HIS A 255 -23.66 -7.75 -11.81
C HIS A 255 -23.16 -9.13 -11.37
N ILE A 256 -24.09 -10.06 -11.12
CA ILE A 256 -23.75 -11.43 -10.72
C ILE A 256 -23.89 -12.35 -11.92
N THR A 257 -22.75 -12.90 -12.36
CA THR A 257 -22.67 -13.87 -13.45
C THR A 257 -22.76 -15.29 -12.91
N ARG A 258 -23.79 -16.03 -13.31
CA ARG A 258 -23.91 -17.47 -13.02
C ARG A 258 -22.99 -18.31 -13.90
N SER A 259 -22.43 -19.37 -13.32
CA SER A 259 -21.55 -20.35 -13.99
C SER A 259 -22.24 -21.10 -15.16
N ASP A 260 -23.57 -21.08 -15.21
CA ASP A 260 -24.36 -21.67 -16.30
C ASP A 260 -24.38 -20.83 -17.59
N GLY A 261 -24.08 -19.53 -17.51
CA GLY A 261 -24.16 -18.58 -18.63
C GLY A 261 -25.55 -18.45 -19.28
N LEU A 262 -26.63 -18.86 -18.59
CA LEU A 262 -28.00 -18.90 -19.15
C LEU A 262 -28.83 -17.65 -18.82
N ALA A 263 -28.35 -16.80 -17.91
CA ALA A 263 -28.85 -15.44 -17.75
C ALA A 263 -28.40 -14.56 -18.92
N GLY A 264 -29.18 -14.57 -20.00
CA GLY A 264 -28.87 -13.81 -21.23
C GLY A 264 -28.98 -12.30 -21.06
N SER A 265 -27.97 -11.69 -20.45
CA SER A 265 -27.65 -10.27 -20.53
C SER A 265 -27.02 -9.97 -21.88
N SER A 266 -27.37 -8.82 -22.49
CA SER A 266 -26.68 -8.39 -23.72
C SER A 266 -25.36 -7.71 -23.32
N PRO A 267 -24.20 -8.10 -23.88
CA PRO A 267 -22.92 -7.47 -23.56
C PRO A 267 -22.93 -5.96 -23.77
N ALA A 268 -23.66 -5.49 -24.80
CA ALA A 268 -23.89 -4.07 -25.04
C ALA A 268 -24.60 -3.37 -23.86
N ALA A 269 -25.73 -3.90 -23.37
CA ALA A 269 -26.45 -3.25 -22.26
C ALA A 269 -25.64 -3.28 -20.94
N LEU A 270 -24.77 -4.26 -20.74
CA LEU A 270 -23.82 -4.26 -19.62
C LEU A 270 -22.72 -3.19 -19.78
N ALA A 271 -22.20 -3.01 -21.00
CA ALA A 271 -21.27 -1.92 -21.29
C ALA A 271 -21.93 -0.54 -21.11
N ASP A 272 -23.14 -0.35 -21.62
CA ASP A 272 -23.93 0.88 -21.45
C ASP A 272 -24.22 1.15 -19.96
N GLN A 273 -24.50 0.11 -19.17
CA GLN A 273 -24.74 0.21 -17.72
C GLN A 273 -23.47 0.53 -16.94
N ARG A 274 -22.34 -0.05 -17.33
CA ARG A 274 -21.03 0.29 -16.78
C ARG A 274 -20.68 1.75 -17.06
N GLN A 275 -20.73 2.16 -18.32
CA GLN A 275 -20.47 3.55 -18.74
C GLN A 275 -21.42 4.54 -18.04
N LEU A 276 -22.71 4.20 -17.91
CA LEU A 276 -23.67 5.02 -17.18
C LEU A 276 -23.32 5.12 -15.68
N THR A 277 -22.90 4.02 -15.04
CA THR A 277 -22.48 4.03 -13.63
C THR A 277 -21.24 4.90 -13.42
N GLU A 278 -20.21 4.71 -14.26
CA GLU A 278 -18.96 5.48 -14.23
C GLU A 278 -19.23 6.98 -14.49
N SER A 279 -20.11 7.31 -15.45
CA SER A 279 -20.53 8.71 -15.74
C SER A 279 -21.27 9.41 -14.60
N LEU A 280 -21.84 8.65 -13.66
CA LEU A 280 -22.53 9.15 -12.47
C LEU A 280 -21.63 9.16 -11.22
N GLY A 281 -20.33 8.85 -11.38
CA GLY A 281 -19.34 8.79 -10.30
C GLY A 281 -19.41 7.52 -9.46
N GLY A 282 -20.04 6.45 -9.96
CA GLY A 282 -20.08 5.14 -9.32
C GLY A 282 -19.05 4.16 -9.86
N THR A 283 -18.85 3.05 -9.15
CA THR A 283 -17.99 1.93 -9.57
C THR A 283 -18.83 0.73 -10.01
N TYR A 284 -18.33 -0.03 -10.99
CA TYR A 284 -19.00 -1.22 -11.52
C TYR A 284 -18.21 -2.49 -11.18
N HIS A 285 -18.91 -3.50 -10.66
CA HIS A 285 -18.34 -4.77 -10.18
C HIS A 285 -19.05 -5.97 -10.83
N ALA A 286 -18.28 -7.00 -11.16
CA ALA A 286 -18.79 -8.26 -11.67
C ALA A 286 -18.37 -9.40 -10.72
N VAL A 287 -19.35 -10.15 -10.20
CA VAL A 287 -19.13 -11.22 -9.21
C VAL A 287 -19.63 -12.54 -9.79
N VAL A 288 -18.85 -13.61 -9.64
CA VAL A 288 -19.27 -14.95 -10.06
C VAL A 288 -19.97 -15.64 -8.89
N GLY A 289 -21.19 -16.14 -9.10
CA GLY A 289 -21.95 -16.81 -8.05
C GLY A 289 -23.09 -17.65 -8.61
N ASP A 290 -23.19 -18.90 -8.16
CA ASP A 290 -24.30 -19.80 -8.52
C ASP A 290 -25.60 -19.41 -7.83
N ASP A 291 -25.53 -18.96 -6.57
CA ASP A 291 -26.67 -18.36 -5.87
C ASP A 291 -26.61 -16.84 -5.86
N VAL A 292 -27.59 -16.21 -6.52
CA VAL A 292 -27.58 -14.76 -6.79
C VAL A 292 -27.96 -13.93 -5.55
N PRO A 293 -28.97 -14.31 -4.73
CA PRO A 293 -29.24 -13.65 -3.45
C PRO A 293 -28.06 -13.65 -2.49
N ALA A 294 -27.43 -14.82 -2.25
CA ALA A 294 -26.30 -14.93 -1.34
C ALA A 294 -25.11 -14.08 -1.81
N ALA A 295 -24.65 -14.29 -3.06
CA ALA A 295 -23.54 -13.52 -3.61
C ALA A 295 -23.78 -12.00 -3.65
N LEU A 296 -25.04 -11.56 -3.76
CA LEU A 296 -25.38 -10.14 -3.71
C LEU A 296 -25.24 -9.56 -2.31
N LEU A 297 -25.71 -10.30 -1.30
CA LEU A 297 -25.65 -9.88 0.11
C LEU A 297 -24.23 -9.97 0.65
N ASP A 298 -23.46 -10.99 0.27
CA ASP A 298 -22.06 -11.12 0.65
C ASP A 298 -21.22 -9.98 0.05
N PHE A 299 -21.47 -9.61 -1.21
CA PHE A 299 -20.85 -8.43 -1.82
C PHE A 299 -21.27 -7.13 -1.11
N ALA A 300 -22.57 -6.95 -0.81
CA ALA A 300 -23.08 -5.76 -0.14
C ALA A 300 -22.47 -5.60 1.27
N ARG A 301 -22.38 -6.69 2.04
CA ARG A 301 -21.72 -6.71 3.35
C ARG A 301 -20.22 -6.42 3.24
N ALA A 302 -19.51 -7.06 2.31
CA ALA A 302 -18.08 -6.85 2.12
C ALA A 302 -17.71 -5.40 1.71
N GLN A 303 -18.65 -4.65 1.11
CA GLN A 303 -18.47 -3.23 0.76
C GLN A 303 -19.01 -2.25 1.83
N ASN A 304 -19.55 -2.75 2.95
CA ASN A 304 -20.27 -1.97 3.96
C ASN A 304 -21.39 -1.11 3.32
N ALA A 305 -22.24 -1.74 2.50
CA ALA A 305 -23.36 -1.07 1.85
C ALA A 305 -24.50 -0.82 2.83
N THR A 306 -24.93 0.44 2.97
CA THR A 306 -26.09 0.81 3.79
C THR A 306 -27.40 0.52 3.08
N GLN A 307 -27.42 0.54 1.74
CA GLN A 307 -28.63 0.34 0.94
C GLN A 307 -28.37 -0.55 -0.27
N LEU A 308 -29.37 -1.36 -0.62
CA LEU A 308 -29.34 -2.30 -1.75
C LEU A 308 -30.57 -2.10 -2.66
N VAL A 309 -30.34 -1.53 -3.84
CA VAL A 309 -31.38 -1.28 -4.86
C VAL A 309 -31.53 -2.50 -5.76
N VAL A 310 -32.74 -3.09 -5.77
CA VAL A 310 -33.08 -4.30 -6.56
C VAL A 310 -34.27 -4.03 -7.48
N GLY A 311 -34.26 -4.56 -8.70
CA GLY A 311 -35.38 -4.43 -9.64
C GLY A 311 -36.58 -5.32 -9.29
N ALA A 312 -37.79 -4.77 -9.42
CA ALA A 312 -39.04 -5.51 -9.21
C ALA A 312 -39.20 -6.68 -10.22
N SER A 313 -39.64 -7.84 -9.73
CA SER A 313 -39.68 -9.07 -10.53
C SER A 313 -40.50 -8.98 -11.82
N ARG A 314 -39.88 -9.41 -12.93
CA ARG A 314 -40.49 -9.55 -14.28
C ARG A 314 -41.41 -10.77 -14.43
N ARG A 315 -41.65 -11.53 -13.36
CA ARG A 315 -42.50 -12.73 -13.42
C ARG A 315 -43.99 -12.36 -13.39
N GLY A 316 -44.73 -12.74 -14.43
CA GLY A 316 -46.19 -12.65 -14.47
C GLY A 316 -46.86 -13.52 -13.39
N ARG A 317 -48.12 -13.19 -13.02
CA ARG A 317 -48.80 -13.73 -11.83
C ARG A 317 -48.78 -15.26 -11.71
N LEU A 318 -49.10 -16.00 -12.77
CA LEU A 318 -49.05 -17.48 -12.80
C LEU A 318 -47.65 -18.06 -12.50
N ARG A 319 -46.59 -17.40 -12.99
CA ARG A 319 -45.19 -17.84 -12.80
C ARG A 319 -44.62 -17.52 -11.42
N ARG A 320 -45.35 -16.76 -10.60
CA ARG A 320 -45.05 -16.51 -9.18
C ARG A 320 -45.52 -17.66 -8.28
N PHE A 321 -46.51 -18.43 -8.72
CA PHE A 321 -47.10 -19.53 -7.95
C PHE A 321 -46.47 -20.91 -8.25
N LEU A 322 -45.95 -21.10 -9.48
CA LEU A 322 -45.43 -22.39 -9.97
C LEU A 322 -43.91 -22.55 -9.95
N ALA A 323 -43.15 -21.55 -9.46
CA ALA A 323 -41.69 -21.57 -9.49
C ALA A 323 -41.11 -21.15 -8.12
N PRO A 324 -39.88 -21.57 -7.76
CA PRO A 324 -39.21 -21.17 -6.51
C PRO A 324 -39.13 -19.65 -6.34
N ARG A 325 -38.98 -19.20 -5.08
CA ARG A 325 -38.93 -17.78 -4.65
C ARG A 325 -38.06 -16.89 -5.54
N GLY A 326 -38.42 -15.61 -5.63
CA GLY A 326 -37.71 -14.65 -6.47
C GLY A 326 -36.42 -14.13 -5.82
N VAL A 327 -35.41 -13.77 -6.63
CA VAL A 327 -34.14 -13.20 -6.12
C VAL A 327 -34.40 -12.04 -5.15
N GLY A 328 -35.24 -11.07 -5.51
CA GLY A 328 -35.57 -9.94 -4.63
C GLY A 328 -36.38 -10.31 -3.37
N GLU A 329 -37.09 -11.44 -3.36
CA GLU A 329 -37.84 -11.92 -2.18
C GLU A 329 -36.84 -12.52 -1.16
N THR A 330 -35.94 -13.38 -1.65
CA THR A 330 -34.86 -13.98 -0.85
C THR A 330 -33.83 -12.94 -0.37
N VAL A 331 -33.55 -11.89 -1.16
CA VAL A 331 -32.67 -10.79 -0.73
C VAL A 331 -33.27 -9.99 0.42
N VAL A 332 -34.58 -9.69 0.39
CA VAL A 332 -35.28 -9.01 1.50
C VAL A 332 -35.39 -9.90 2.74
N GLU A 333 -35.58 -11.22 2.58
CA GLU A 333 -35.63 -12.18 3.69
C GLU A 333 -34.27 -12.35 4.40
N LEU A 334 -33.16 -12.13 3.70
CA LEU A 334 -31.79 -12.38 4.19
C LEU A 334 -30.94 -11.11 4.39
N SER A 335 -31.47 -9.91 4.16
CA SER A 335 -30.66 -8.67 4.15
C SER A 335 -30.09 -8.30 5.51
N GLY A 336 -30.82 -8.55 6.60
CA GLY A 336 -30.48 -8.04 7.92
C GLY A 336 -30.55 -6.51 7.92
N ASP A 337 -29.49 -5.86 8.37
CA ASP A 337 -29.41 -4.41 8.57
C ASP A 337 -29.24 -3.58 7.27
N ILE A 338 -29.25 -4.22 6.10
CA ILE A 338 -29.13 -3.55 4.79
C ILE A 338 -30.52 -3.19 4.26
N ASP A 339 -30.78 -1.90 4.03
CA ASP A 339 -32.06 -1.40 3.51
C ASP A 339 -32.26 -1.80 2.03
N VAL A 340 -33.23 -2.69 1.76
CA VAL A 340 -33.49 -3.19 0.40
C VAL A 340 -34.57 -2.38 -0.33
N HIS A 341 -34.16 -1.52 -1.25
CA HIS A 341 -35.08 -0.73 -2.09
C HIS A 341 -35.49 -1.49 -3.36
N THR A 342 -36.71 -2.04 -3.36
CA THR A 342 -37.30 -2.65 -4.57
C THR A 342 -37.87 -1.58 -5.51
N VAL A 343 -37.21 -1.37 -6.66
CA VAL A 343 -37.60 -0.35 -7.64
C VAL A 343 -38.47 -0.96 -8.76
N GLY A 344 -39.68 -0.41 -8.91
CA GLY A 344 -40.53 -0.67 -10.07
C GLY A 344 -39.96 -0.06 -11.35
N HIS A 345 -39.92 -0.86 -12.42
CA HIS A 345 -39.53 -0.44 -13.78
C HIS A 345 -40.63 -0.83 -14.78
N GLU A 346 -40.65 -0.23 -15.97
CA GLU A 346 -41.70 -0.45 -16.99
C GLU A 346 -41.92 -1.93 -17.37
N TYR A 347 -40.88 -2.76 -17.27
CA TYR A 347 -40.92 -4.20 -17.52
C TYR A 347 -41.40 -5.05 -16.31
N ALA A 348 -41.85 -4.43 -15.20
CA ALA A 348 -42.24 -5.14 -13.98
C ALA A 348 -43.63 -5.77 -14.16
N GLY A 349 -43.80 -7.04 -13.77
CA GLY A 349 -45.04 -7.79 -14.03
C GLY A 349 -45.34 -8.11 -15.50
N GLN A 350 -44.68 -7.45 -16.47
CA GLN A 350 -44.66 -7.84 -17.87
C GLN A 350 -43.89 -9.15 -18.03
N GLY A 351 -44.61 -10.27 -17.98
CA GLY A 351 -44.01 -11.57 -18.24
C GLY A 351 -43.37 -11.58 -19.63
N ARG A 352 -42.11 -12.05 -19.73
CA ARG A 352 -41.51 -12.39 -21.03
C ARG A 352 -42.51 -13.26 -21.80
N THR A 353 -42.89 -12.80 -22.99
CA THR A 353 -43.54 -13.62 -24.00
C THR A 353 -42.72 -14.90 -24.22
N TRP A 354 -43.34 -15.95 -24.76
CA TRP A 354 -42.69 -17.25 -24.98
C TRP A 354 -41.53 -17.14 -25.99
N VAL A 355 -40.37 -16.70 -25.51
CA VAL A 355 -39.10 -16.80 -26.22
C VAL A 355 -38.55 -18.19 -25.92
N ILE A 356 -38.82 -19.10 -26.85
CA ILE A 356 -38.17 -20.42 -26.92
C ILE A 356 -36.65 -20.21 -26.82
N PRO A 357 -35.90 -20.99 -26.00
CA PRO A 357 -34.49 -20.73 -25.77
C PRO A 357 -33.70 -20.66 -27.08
N GLY A 358 -33.10 -19.50 -27.35
CA GLY A 358 -32.36 -19.26 -28.58
C GLY A 358 -31.13 -20.16 -28.66
N SER A 359 -31.23 -21.26 -29.40
CA SER A 359 -30.10 -22.13 -29.67
C SER A 359 -28.95 -21.32 -30.29
N GLY A 360 -27.77 -21.41 -29.71
CA GLY A 360 -26.57 -20.68 -30.15
C GLY A 360 -25.96 -21.24 -31.43
N LEU A 361 -26.80 -21.44 -32.45
CA LEU A 361 -26.45 -21.87 -33.80
C LEU A 361 -26.43 -20.64 -34.73
N PRO A 362 -25.48 -20.56 -35.69
CA PRO A 362 -25.42 -19.45 -36.64
C PRO A 362 -26.69 -19.37 -37.49
N HIS A 363 -27.02 -18.16 -37.97
CA HIS A 363 -28.26 -17.89 -38.73
C HIS A 363 -28.48 -18.86 -39.91
N THR A 364 -27.41 -19.22 -40.61
CA THR A 364 -27.43 -20.23 -41.69
C THR A 364 -27.97 -21.58 -41.21
N ARG A 365 -27.51 -22.09 -40.07
CA ARG A 365 -27.99 -23.37 -39.49
C ARG A 365 -29.38 -23.28 -38.88
N ARG A 366 -29.81 -22.11 -38.40
CA ARG A 366 -31.18 -21.89 -37.90
C ARG A 366 -32.24 -21.99 -38.99
N VAL A 367 -31.90 -21.68 -40.24
CA VAL A 367 -32.80 -21.78 -41.40
C VAL A 367 -32.58 -23.08 -42.16
N ALA A 368 -31.33 -23.47 -42.42
CA ALA A 368 -31.00 -24.72 -43.11
C ALA A 368 -31.40 -25.98 -42.31
N GLY A 369 -31.40 -25.92 -40.98
CA GLY A 369 -31.81 -27.04 -40.12
C GLY A 369 -33.27 -27.45 -40.32
N PRO A 370 -34.26 -26.57 -40.09
CA PRO A 370 -35.67 -26.87 -40.33
C PRO A 370 -35.97 -27.20 -41.80
N ILE A 371 -35.32 -26.53 -42.76
CA ILE A 371 -35.47 -26.86 -44.19
C ILE A 371 -34.96 -28.28 -44.47
N ALA A 372 -33.77 -28.65 -43.99
CA ALA A 372 -33.26 -30.01 -44.12
C ALA A 372 -34.19 -31.04 -43.45
N GLY A 373 -34.74 -30.71 -42.27
CA GLY A 373 -35.70 -31.58 -41.58
C GLY A 373 -36.98 -31.88 -42.35
N LEU A 374 -37.40 -30.99 -43.25
CA LEU A 374 -38.56 -31.20 -44.11
C LEU A 374 -38.17 -31.83 -45.46
N VAL A 375 -37.05 -31.38 -46.05
CA VAL A 375 -36.61 -31.74 -47.41
C VAL A 375 -35.89 -33.08 -47.48
N LEU A 376 -35.00 -33.42 -46.54
CA LEU A 376 -34.25 -34.69 -46.59
C LEU A 376 -35.17 -35.93 -46.49
N PRO A 377 -36.15 -35.98 -45.57
CA PRO A 377 -37.09 -37.11 -45.54
C PRO A 377 -37.90 -37.22 -46.83
N LEU A 378 -38.38 -36.11 -47.40
CA LEU A 378 -39.09 -36.10 -48.70
C LEU A 378 -38.22 -36.62 -49.85
N LEU A 379 -36.96 -36.20 -49.92
CA LEU A 379 -36.00 -36.71 -50.92
C LEU A 379 -35.76 -38.20 -50.74
N LEU A 380 -35.59 -38.69 -49.50
CA LEU A 380 -35.42 -40.11 -49.22
C LEU A 380 -36.67 -40.91 -49.65
N THR A 381 -37.88 -40.43 -49.37
CA THR A 381 -39.14 -41.06 -49.85
C THR A 381 -39.17 -41.17 -51.37
N LEU A 382 -38.78 -40.12 -52.10
CA LEU A 382 -38.74 -40.12 -53.56
C LEU A 382 -37.72 -41.12 -54.11
N VAL A 383 -36.51 -41.15 -53.54
CA VAL A 383 -35.45 -42.09 -53.94
C VAL A 383 -35.86 -43.53 -53.64
N LEU A 384 -36.33 -43.82 -52.43
CA LEU A 384 -36.81 -45.16 -52.06
C LEU A 384 -37.91 -45.61 -53.03
N ARG A 385 -38.96 -44.81 -53.21
CA ARG A 385 -40.08 -45.15 -54.11
C ARG A 385 -39.65 -45.37 -55.57
N GLY A 386 -38.62 -44.68 -56.06
CA GLY A 386 -38.06 -44.90 -57.39
C GLY A 386 -37.24 -46.20 -57.50
N VAL A 387 -36.66 -46.67 -56.39
CA VAL A 387 -35.82 -47.88 -56.31
C VAL A 387 -36.60 -49.12 -55.85
N SER A 388 -37.79 -48.96 -55.25
CA SER A 388 -38.69 -50.04 -54.81
C SER A 388 -39.14 -51.02 -55.92
N GLY A 389 -38.86 -50.71 -57.20
CA GLY A 389 -39.08 -51.65 -58.31
C GLY A 389 -38.01 -52.75 -58.38
N PRO A 390 -36.74 -52.42 -58.68
CA PRO A 390 -35.66 -53.40 -58.83
C PRO A 390 -35.03 -53.91 -57.52
N LEU A 391 -35.14 -53.19 -56.40
CA LEU A 391 -34.72 -53.68 -55.08
C LEU A 391 -35.87 -53.59 -54.08
N SER A 392 -36.51 -54.72 -53.80
CA SER A 392 -37.53 -54.84 -52.74
C SER A 392 -36.86 -54.78 -51.36
N LEU A 393 -36.67 -53.56 -50.84
CA LEU A 393 -36.27 -53.34 -49.46
C LEU A 393 -37.42 -53.72 -48.52
N ASN A 394 -37.08 -54.34 -47.38
CA ASN A 394 -38.06 -54.61 -46.33
C ASN A 394 -38.35 -53.33 -45.55
N LEU A 395 -39.59 -53.19 -45.04
CA LEU A 395 -40.04 -52.05 -44.22
C LEU A 395 -39.07 -51.70 -43.07
N THR A 396 -38.43 -52.69 -42.47
CA THR A 396 -37.40 -52.51 -41.43
C THR A 396 -36.17 -51.74 -41.93
N SER A 397 -35.71 -52.01 -43.15
CA SER A 397 -34.56 -51.34 -43.78
C SER A 397 -34.91 -49.89 -44.14
N GLU A 398 -36.12 -49.64 -44.63
CA GLU A 398 -36.63 -48.31 -44.94
C GLU A 398 -36.73 -47.46 -43.66
N ALA A 399 -37.33 -48.02 -42.59
CA ALA A 399 -37.40 -47.37 -41.28
C ALA A 399 -36.03 -47.00 -40.69
N LEU A 400 -35.00 -47.83 -40.89
CA LEU A 400 -33.62 -47.54 -40.46
C LEU A 400 -32.96 -46.41 -41.28
N LEU A 401 -33.20 -46.33 -42.59
CA LEU A 401 -32.72 -45.23 -43.44
C LEU A 401 -33.37 -43.90 -43.06
N PHE A 402 -34.66 -43.94 -42.73
CA PHE A 402 -35.37 -42.79 -42.17
C PHE A 402 -34.82 -42.38 -40.80
N LEU A 403 -34.51 -43.32 -39.91
CA LEU A 403 -33.88 -43.04 -38.62
C LEU A 403 -32.50 -42.36 -38.80
N LEU A 404 -31.67 -42.87 -39.71
CA LEU A 404 -30.37 -42.28 -40.05
C LEU A 404 -30.50 -40.86 -40.59
N THR A 405 -31.56 -40.59 -41.36
CA THR A 405 -31.87 -39.26 -41.90
C THR A 405 -32.25 -38.27 -40.80
N VAL A 406 -33.08 -38.67 -39.84
CA VAL A 406 -33.39 -37.87 -38.64
C VAL A 406 -32.12 -37.58 -37.83
N LEU A 407 -31.21 -38.56 -37.71
CA LEU A 407 -29.90 -38.40 -37.07
C LEU A 407 -29.04 -37.33 -37.77
N GLY A 408 -28.94 -37.39 -39.10
CA GLY A 408 -28.20 -36.42 -39.91
C GLY A 408 -28.73 -35.00 -39.78
N VAL A 409 -30.06 -34.84 -39.81
CA VAL A 409 -30.72 -33.54 -39.58
C VAL A 409 -30.45 -33.01 -38.17
N ALA A 410 -30.44 -33.87 -37.15
CA ALA A 410 -30.14 -33.46 -35.77
C ALA A 410 -28.72 -32.84 -35.64
N CYS A 411 -27.74 -33.39 -36.35
CA CYS A 411 -26.37 -32.86 -36.40
C CYS A 411 -26.27 -31.50 -37.13
N ILE A 412 -27.13 -31.26 -38.13
CA ILE A 412 -27.14 -30.01 -38.92
C ILE A 412 -27.86 -28.88 -38.17
N GLY A 413 -29.06 -29.18 -37.64
CA GLY A 413 -30.04 -28.18 -37.21
C GLY A 413 -30.51 -28.28 -35.75
N GLY A 414 -29.97 -29.21 -34.96
CA GLY A 414 -30.32 -29.38 -33.55
C GLY A 414 -31.76 -29.85 -33.29
N VAL A 415 -32.19 -29.71 -32.03
CA VAL A 415 -33.42 -30.32 -31.47
C VAL A 415 -34.68 -30.07 -32.28
N VAL A 416 -34.96 -28.82 -32.66
CA VAL A 416 -36.18 -28.44 -33.40
C VAL A 416 -36.20 -29.09 -34.79
N SER A 417 -35.05 -29.15 -35.46
CA SER A 417 -34.92 -29.75 -36.78
C SER A 417 -35.07 -31.27 -36.73
N ALA A 418 -34.54 -31.90 -35.67
CA ALA A 418 -34.70 -33.35 -35.42
C ALA A 418 -36.16 -33.73 -35.13
N LEU A 419 -36.87 -32.94 -34.31
CA LEU A 419 -38.30 -33.13 -34.05
C LEU A 419 -39.12 -33.00 -35.34
N LEU A 420 -38.86 -31.96 -36.13
CA LEU A 420 -39.54 -31.72 -37.40
C LEU A 420 -39.28 -32.86 -38.39
N ALA A 421 -38.02 -33.33 -38.49
CA ALA A 421 -37.66 -34.50 -39.29
C ALA A 421 -38.32 -35.79 -38.81
N SER A 422 -38.47 -36.01 -37.50
CA SER A 422 -39.15 -37.18 -36.93
C SER A 422 -40.63 -37.20 -37.30
N VAL A 423 -41.32 -36.06 -37.19
CA VAL A 423 -42.74 -35.94 -37.58
C VAL A 423 -42.92 -36.12 -39.09
N THR A 424 -42.11 -35.45 -39.91
CA THR A 424 -42.16 -35.59 -41.38
C THR A 424 -41.86 -37.03 -41.81
N THR A 425 -40.81 -37.64 -41.25
CA THR A 425 -40.46 -39.07 -41.45
C THR A 425 -41.63 -39.99 -41.12
N SER A 426 -42.27 -39.82 -39.95
CA SER A 426 -43.37 -40.68 -39.52
C SER A 426 -44.58 -40.61 -40.45
N LEU A 427 -44.97 -39.40 -40.86
CA LEU A 427 -46.08 -39.20 -41.81
C LEU A 427 -45.78 -39.82 -43.17
N LEU A 428 -44.54 -39.71 -43.66
CA LEU A 428 -44.12 -40.31 -44.93
C LEU A 428 -44.04 -41.84 -44.85
N LEU A 429 -43.56 -42.40 -43.72
CA LEU A 429 -43.52 -43.85 -43.49
C LEU A 429 -44.93 -44.44 -43.46
N ASN A 430 -45.84 -43.80 -42.71
CA ASN A 430 -47.25 -44.22 -42.60
C ASN A 430 -47.97 -44.17 -43.95
N TYR A 431 -47.81 -43.10 -44.73
CA TYR A 431 -48.55 -42.94 -45.98
C TYR A 431 -48.02 -43.80 -47.13
N TYR A 432 -46.71 -43.99 -47.26
CA TYR A 432 -46.10 -44.64 -48.44
C TYR A 432 -45.68 -46.10 -48.25
N PHE A 433 -45.34 -46.53 -47.03
CA PHE A 433 -44.67 -47.83 -46.80
C PHE A 433 -45.43 -48.76 -45.86
N ILE A 434 -46.34 -48.24 -45.01
CA ILE A 434 -47.20 -49.07 -44.13
C ILE A 434 -48.51 -49.40 -44.87
N PRO A 435 -48.88 -50.69 -45.03
CA PRO A 435 -50.19 -51.07 -45.59
C PRO A 435 -51.35 -50.73 -44.64
N PRO A 436 -52.54 -50.32 -45.15
CA PRO A 436 -52.85 -49.98 -46.54
C PRO A 436 -52.22 -48.65 -46.99
N VAL A 437 -51.39 -48.71 -48.03
CA VAL A 437 -50.65 -47.56 -48.56
C VAL A 437 -51.58 -46.52 -49.18
N GLY A 438 -51.23 -45.24 -49.07
CA GLY A 438 -52.02 -44.12 -49.59
C GLY A 438 -53.15 -43.64 -48.66
N GLN A 439 -53.23 -44.16 -47.43
CA GLN A 439 -54.16 -43.70 -46.39
C GLN A 439 -53.43 -43.47 -45.07
N PHE A 440 -53.87 -42.50 -44.28
CA PHE A 440 -53.30 -42.28 -42.95
C PHE A 440 -54.00 -43.17 -41.90
N THR A 441 -53.28 -44.17 -41.40
CA THR A 441 -53.79 -45.11 -40.39
C THR A 441 -53.31 -44.73 -39.00
N PHE A 442 -54.19 -44.09 -38.21
CA PHE A 442 -53.89 -43.69 -36.82
C PHE A 442 -54.42 -44.67 -35.76
N ALA A 443 -55.09 -45.75 -36.16
CA ALA A 443 -55.88 -46.60 -35.27
C ALA A 443 -55.13 -47.82 -34.68
N GLU A 444 -53.94 -48.16 -35.17
CA GLU A 444 -53.19 -49.33 -34.69
C GLU A 444 -52.15 -48.96 -33.61
N ALA A 445 -52.16 -49.71 -32.51
CA ALA A 445 -51.23 -49.51 -31.40
C ALA A 445 -49.75 -49.57 -31.81
N ASN A 446 -49.40 -50.41 -32.80
CA ASN A 446 -48.04 -50.54 -33.32
C ASN A 446 -47.50 -49.24 -33.92
N ILE A 447 -48.37 -48.43 -34.55
CA ILE A 447 -47.99 -47.15 -35.18
C ILE A 447 -47.70 -46.11 -34.11
N VAL A 448 -48.48 -46.11 -33.01
CA VAL A 448 -48.23 -45.27 -31.83
C VAL A 448 -46.92 -45.66 -31.14
N VAL A 449 -46.63 -46.97 -31.02
CA VAL A 449 -45.36 -47.47 -30.45
C VAL A 449 -44.17 -47.08 -31.32
N ALA A 450 -44.25 -47.24 -32.65
CA ALA A 450 -43.21 -46.79 -33.57
C ALA A 450 -42.98 -45.27 -33.47
N GLN A 451 -44.05 -44.48 -33.43
CA GLN A 451 -43.98 -43.01 -33.28
C GLN A 451 -43.32 -42.61 -31.96
N ALA A 452 -43.66 -43.28 -30.85
CA ALA A 452 -43.03 -43.06 -29.56
C ALA A 452 -41.53 -43.43 -29.57
N ALA A 453 -41.15 -44.53 -30.24
CA ALA A 453 -39.75 -44.93 -30.39
C ALA A 453 -38.94 -43.91 -31.20
N PHE A 454 -39.42 -43.50 -32.38
CA PHE A 454 -38.77 -42.47 -33.20
C PHE A 454 -38.62 -41.15 -32.45
N THR A 455 -39.69 -40.69 -31.77
CA THR A 455 -39.66 -39.47 -30.96
C THR A 455 -38.65 -39.58 -29.82
N THR A 456 -38.59 -40.73 -29.14
CA THR A 456 -37.64 -40.98 -28.03
C THR A 456 -36.20 -40.96 -28.52
N VAL A 457 -35.89 -41.61 -29.65
CA VAL A 457 -34.54 -41.56 -30.24
C VAL A 457 -34.20 -40.15 -30.69
N ALA A 458 -35.11 -39.43 -31.36
CA ALA A 458 -34.89 -38.05 -31.80
C ALA A 458 -34.59 -37.12 -30.61
N VAL A 459 -35.36 -37.20 -29.52
CA VAL A 459 -35.14 -36.42 -28.29
C VAL A 459 -33.82 -36.80 -27.62
N THR A 460 -33.49 -38.09 -27.55
CA THR A 460 -32.25 -38.58 -26.90
C THR A 460 -31.02 -38.12 -27.67
N VAL A 461 -31.01 -38.27 -29.00
CA VAL A 461 -29.93 -37.82 -29.88
C VAL A 461 -29.79 -36.31 -29.84
N ALA A 462 -30.91 -35.57 -29.88
CA ALA A 462 -30.91 -34.13 -29.76
C ALA A 462 -30.34 -33.66 -28.40
N ALA A 463 -30.68 -34.34 -27.30
CA ALA A 463 -30.12 -34.08 -25.98
C ALA A 463 -28.62 -34.40 -25.89
N ILE A 464 -28.15 -35.48 -26.53
CA ILE A 464 -26.73 -35.85 -26.61
C ILE A 464 -25.94 -34.81 -27.42
N VAL A 465 -26.43 -34.41 -28.59
CA VAL A 465 -25.80 -33.38 -29.45
C VAL A 465 -25.72 -32.04 -28.71
N ASP A 466 -26.81 -31.59 -28.09
CA ASP A 466 -26.86 -30.33 -27.35
C ASP A 466 -26.00 -30.38 -26.05
N ARG A 467 -25.88 -31.56 -25.41
CA ARG A 467 -24.93 -31.80 -24.31
C ARG A 467 -23.48 -31.78 -24.78
N SER A 468 -23.16 -32.38 -25.92
CA SER A 468 -21.82 -32.40 -26.52
C SER A 468 -21.36 -30.98 -26.91
N LEU A 469 -22.23 -30.22 -27.58
CA LEU A 469 -21.97 -28.81 -27.92
C LEU A 469 -21.81 -27.92 -26.68
N ARG A 470 -22.53 -28.20 -25.58
CA ARG A 470 -22.31 -27.52 -24.29
C ARG A 470 -20.99 -27.92 -23.63
N LEU A 471 -20.58 -29.18 -23.70
CA LEU A 471 -19.29 -29.65 -23.19
C LEU A 471 -18.11 -29.01 -23.92
N GLY A 472 -18.15 -28.94 -25.26
CA GLY A 472 -17.10 -28.28 -26.05
C GLY A 472 -16.93 -26.79 -25.72
N ARG A 473 -18.03 -26.08 -25.44
CA ARG A 473 -17.97 -24.66 -25.01
C ARG A 473 -17.43 -24.47 -23.58
N ARG A 474 -17.65 -25.45 -22.70
CA ARG A 474 -17.06 -25.44 -21.35
C ARG A 474 -15.56 -25.71 -21.40
N ALA A 475 -15.13 -26.69 -22.21
CA ALA A 475 -13.71 -26.95 -22.45
C ALA A 475 -12.99 -25.71 -23.01
N ALA A 476 -13.58 -25.03 -23.99
CA ALA A 476 -13.02 -23.80 -24.57
C ALA A 476 -12.92 -22.62 -23.60
N ARG A 477 -13.79 -22.54 -22.58
CA ARG A 477 -13.70 -21.53 -21.52
C ARG A 477 -12.66 -21.90 -20.46
N ALA A 478 -12.65 -23.17 -20.03
CA ALA A 478 -11.65 -23.66 -19.10
C ALA A 478 -10.21 -23.54 -19.66
N THR A 479 -10.01 -23.66 -20.97
CA THR A 479 -8.71 -23.37 -21.60
C THR A 479 -8.38 -21.88 -21.61
N ALA A 480 -9.34 -21.00 -21.90
CA ALA A 480 -9.11 -19.54 -21.83
C ALA A 480 -8.84 -19.06 -20.39
N GLU A 481 -9.50 -19.67 -19.39
CA GLU A 481 -9.26 -19.43 -17.96
C GLU A 481 -7.91 -20.01 -17.51
N ALA A 482 -7.47 -21.16 -18.06
CA ALA A 482 -6.13 -21.68 -17.83
C ALA A 482 -5.03 -20.78 -18.47
N GLU A 483 -5.31 -20.17 -19.63
CA GLU A 483 -4.41 -19.19 -20.27
C GLU A 483 -4.31 -17.89 -19.46
N THR A 484 -5.40 -17.38 -18.90
CA THR A 484 -5.34 -16.21 -18.01
C THR A 484 -4.62 -16.52 -16.70
N LEU A 485 -4.85 -17.69 -16.08
CA LEU A 485 -4.09 -18.13 -14.91
C LEU A 485 -2.59 -18.33 -15.23
N SER A 486 -2.25 -18.84 -16.40
CA SER A 486 -0.86 -18.95 -16.89
C SER A 486 -0.20 -17.58 -17.07
N SER A 487 -0.95 -16.58 -17.57
CA SER A 487 -0.48 -15.18 -17.66
C SER A 487 -0.24 -14.53 -16.30
N LEU A 488 -1.11 -14.83 -15.31
CA LEU A 488 -0.97 -14.34 -13.93
C LEU A 488 0.25 -14.97 -13.23
N ALA A 489 0.48 -16.27 -13.43
CA ALA A 489 1.68 -16.95 -12.94
C ALA A 489 2.97 -16.43 -13.61
N GLY A 490 2.91 -16.12 -14.91
CA GLY A 490 4.04 -15.55 -15.66
C GLY A 490 4.53 -14.21 -15.11
N GLY A 491 3.61 -13.36 -14.64
CA GLY A 491 3.91 -12.04 -14.07
C GLY A 491 4.61 -12.04 -12.71
N ILE A 492 4.74 -13.20 -12.04
CA ILE A 492 5.48 -13.35 -10.78
C ILE A 492 6.87 -13.96 -11.03
N LEU A 493 7.07 -14.64 -12.18
CA LEU A 493 8.29 -15.38 -12.50
C LEU A 493 9.24 -14.68 -13.48
N ARG A 494 8.85 -13.52 -14.05
CA ARG A 494 9.68 -12.76 -15.01
C ARG A 494 9.67 -11.26 -14.72
N GLY A 495 10.67 -10.79 -13.97
CA GLY A 495 11.02 -9.37 -13.92
C GLY A 495 11.53 -8.85 -15.28
N ASP A 496 11.37 -7.54 -15.52
CA ASP A 496 11.90 -6.68 -16.59
C ASP A 496 11.83 -7.13 -18.07
N ARG A 497 11.40 -8.36 -18.39
CA ARG A 497 11.42 -8.91 -19.76
C ARG A 497 10.05 -9.32 -20.31
N ALA A 498 8.97 -8.96 -19.62
CA ALA A 498 7.62 -9.35 -20.00
C ALA A 498 7.20 -8.86 -21.40
N VAL A 499 7.54 -7.62 -21.78
CA VAL A 499 7.17 -7.06 -23.10
C VAL A 499 8.03 -7.65 -24.24
N PRO A 500 9.37 -7.73 -24.16
CA PRO A 500 10.18 -8.42 -25.17
C PRO A 500 9.76 -9.88 -25.41
N ASP A 501 9.49 -10.65 -24.35
CA ASP A 501 9.03 -12.04 -24.44
C ASP A 501 7.69 -12.17 -25.19
N LEU A 502 6.76 -11.22 -24.99
CA LEU A 502 5.48 -11.20 -25.69
C LEU A 502 5.64 -10.81 -27.17
N LEU A 503 6.53 -9.88 -27.50
CA LEU A 503 6.83 -9.49 -28.88
C LEU A 503 7.45 -10.66 -29.65
N GLU A 504 8.42 -11.37 -29.05
CA GLU A 504 9.06 -12.54 -29.68
C GLU A 504 8.06 -13.67 -29.90
N ARG A 505 7.23 -14.01 -28.89
CA ARG A 505 6.15 -15.01 -29.04
C ARG A 505 5.12 -14.62 -30.09
N THR A 506 4.81 -13.33 -30.23
CA THR A 506 3.90 -12.84 -31.27
C THR A 506 4.56 -13.01 -32.64
N ARG A 507 5.85 -12.71 -32.76
CA ARG A 507 6.63 -12.88 -34.00
C ARG A 507 6.66 -14.35 -34.43
N GLU A 508 6.94 -15.27 -33.52
CA GLU A 508 6.91 -16.72 -33.76
C GLU A 508 5.51 -17.22 -34.13
N THR A 509 4.48 -16.88 -33.36
CA THR A 509 3.11 -17.38 -33.54
C THR A 509 2.52 -16.96 -34.88
N PHE A 510 2.77 -15.73 -35.31
CA PHE A 510 2.30 -15.22 -36.60
C PHE A 510 3.30 -15.45 -37.74
N GLY A 511 4.46 -16.07 -37.50
CA GLY A 511 5.47 -16.32 -38.53
C GLY A 511 5.89 -15.03 -39.24
N MET A 512 6.25 -14.02 -38.45
CA MET A 512 6.70 -12.71 -38.93
C MET A 512 8.23 -12.64 -38.93
N ASP A 513 8.76 -11.87 -39.87
CA ASP A 513 10.20 -11.66 -40.01
C ASP A 513 10.68 -10.64 -38.97
N ARG A 514 9.88 -9.59 -38.71
CA ARG A 514 10.15 -8.60 -37.65
C ARG A 514 8.87 -8.08 -37.01
N ILE A 515 8.95 -7.78 -35.71
CA ILE A 515 7.94 -7.04 -34.95
C ILE A 515 8.60 -5.87 -34.22
N GLU A 516 7.96 -4.71 -34.25
CA GLU A 516 8.41 -3.49 -33.58
C GLU A 516 7.27 -2.91 -32.73
N LEU A 517 7.60 -2.39 -31.54
CA LEU A 517 6.72 -1.53 -30.76
C LEU A 517 7.26 -0.10 -30.83
N CYS A 518 6.50 0.79 -31.45
CA CYS A 518 6.87 2.17 -31.72
C CYS A 518 5.91 3.15 -31.01
N PRO A 519 6.39 4.33 -30.56
CA PRO A 519 5.51 5.42 -30.16
C PRO A 519 4.63 5.84 -31.33
N ARG A 520 3.39 6.24 -31.04
CA ARG A 520 2.40 6.55 -32.08
C ARG A 520 2.80 7.72 -32.99
N ASP A 521 3.54 8.68 -32.45
CA ASP A 521 4.02 9.86 -33.20
C ASP A 521 5.21 9.55 -34.13
N ASP A 522 5.89 8.41 -33.93
CA ASP A 522 7.06 7.98 -34.69
C ASP A 522 6.71 7.01 -35.85
N VAL A 523 5.43 6.74 -36.11
CA VAL A 523 4.98 5.80 -37.15
C VAL A 523 5.11 6.45 -38.55
N PRO A 524 5.95 5.91 -39.46
CA PRO A 524 6.04 6.44 -40.83
C PRO A 524 4.72 6.29 -41.59
N GLU A 525 4.29 7.34 -42.31
CA GLU A 525 3.03 7.32 -43.10
C GLU A 525 2.96 6.14 -44.09
N PRO A 526 1.74 5.66 -44.44
CA PRO A 526 1.57 4.55 -45.37
C PRO A 526 2.05 4.93 -46.78
N TRP A 527 3.04 4.19 -47.28
CA TRP A 527 3.63 4.44 -48.60
C TRP A 527 2.58 4.40 -49.72
N PRO A 528 2.34 5.50 -50.48
CA PRO A 528 1.45 5.47 -51.64
C PRO A 528 2.09 4.64 -52.74
N SER A 529 1.47 3.53 -53.10
CA SER A 529 2.02 2.58 -54.08
C SER A 529 2.21 3.23 -55.46
N THR A 530 3.43 3.63 -55.81
CA THR A 530 4.05 3.59 -57.16
C THR A 530 5.53 4.03 -57.08
N THR A 531 6.41 3.25 -57.72
CA THR A 531 7.86 3.46 -57.97
C THR A 531 8.53 4.74 -57.45
N GLY A 532 9.44 4.60 -56.48
CA GLY A 532 10.42 5.64 -56.10
C GLY A 532 11.40 5.15 -55.06
N ARG A 533 12.68 4.97 -55.41
CA ARG A 533 13.70 4.39 -54.51
C ARG A 533 14.36 5.50 -53.67
N THR A 534 13.89 5.69 -52.44
CA THR A 534 14.54 6.57 -51.43
C THR A 534 14.71 5.83 -50.12
N ALA A 535 15.93 5.88 -49.57
CA ALA A 535 16.25 5.30 -48.27
C ALA A 535 15.49 6.04 -47.16
N MET A 536 14.82 5.28 -46.30
CA MET A 536 13.96 5.82 -45.23
C MET A 536 14.70 5.75 -43.90
N GLY A 537 14.71 6.86 -43.15
CA GLY A 537 15.30 6.92 -41.81
C GLY A 537 14.56 6.00 -40.85
N SER A 538 15.30 5.30 -39.99
CA SER A 538 14.72 4.40 -38.99
C SER A 538 14.02 5.17 -37.88
N ALA A 539 12.71 4.95 -37.71
CA ALA A 539 11.99 5.34 -36.51
C ALA A 539 12.61 4.66 -35.27
N ARG A 540 12.52 5.31 -34.11
CA ARG A 540 13.22 4.89 -32.89
C ARG A 540 12.37 3.87 -32.11
N ALA A 541 12.29 2.64 -32.63
CA ALA A 541 11.55 1.55 -31.99
C ALA A 541 11.99 1.36 -30.53
N VAL A 542 11.01 1.30 -29.61
CA VAL A 542 11.25 1.12 -28.17
C VAL A 542 11.67 -0.32 -27.88
N HIS A 543 11.00 -1.28 -28.53
CA HIS A 543 11.34 -2.70 -28.50
C HIS A 543 11.23 -3.32 -29.89
N THR A 544 12.16 -4.21 -30.23
CA THR A 544 12.25 -4.87 -31.55
C THR A 544 12.50 -6.37 -31.36
N ALA A 545 11.85 -7.19 -32.18
CA ALA A 545 12.04 -8.64 -32.27
C ALA A 545 12.30 -9.06 -33.73
N GLY A 546 13.36 -9.82 -33.99
CA GLY A 546 13.79 -10.25 -35.34
C GLY A 546 15.05 -9.57 -35.88
N THR A 547 15.68 -10.14 -36.91
CA THR A 547 16.90 -9.62 -37.56
C THR A 547 16.59 -8.95 -38.90
N ALA A 548 17.33 -7.89 -39.24
CA ALA A 548 17.20 -7.20 -40.53
C ALA A 548 17.75 -8.07 -41.68
N GLY A 549 16.87 -8.83 -42.33
CA GLY A 549 17.12 -9.46 -43.63
C GLY A 549 16.85 -8.48 -44.77
N ASP A 550 17.66 -8.53 -45.82
CA ASP A 550 17.41 -7.81 -47.07
C ASP A 550 16.59 -8.68 -48.04
N VAL A 551 15.86 -8.01 -48.95
CA VAL A 551 15.02 -8.57 -50.04
C VAL A 551 13.65 -9.15 -49.65
N GLY A 552 12.56 -8.45 -50.04
CA GLY A 552 11.37 -9.15 -50.59
C GLY A 552 9.94 -8.70 -50.24
N THR A 553 9.52 -7.47 -50.57
CA THR A 553 8.08 -7.06 -50.56
C THR A 553 7.31 -7.35 -49.26
N ASP A 554 7.87 -6.96 -48.12
CA ASP A 554 7.22 -7.14 -46.83
C ASP A 554 5.87 -6.45 -46.73
N HIS A 555 4.88 -7.17 -46.20
CA HIS A 555 3.58 -6.63 -45.92
C HIS A 555 3.50 -6.14 -44.49
N ARG A 556 3.62 -4.82 -44.34
CA ARG A 556 3.46 -4.12 -43.07
C ARG A 556 2.01 -4.20 -42.60
N THR A 557 1.81 -4.70 -41.37
CA THR A 557 0.52 -4.71 -40.67
C THR A 557 0.67 -3.93 -39.37
N GLU A 558 -0.26 -3.00 -39.12
CA GLU A 558 -0.21 -2.12 -37.94
C GLU A 558 -1.41 -2.38 -37.03
N VAL A 559 -1.16 -2.39 -35.72
CA VAL A 559 -2.21 -2.53 -34.70
C VAL A 559 -1.91 -1.59 -33.53
N ALA A 560 -2.88 -0.77 -33.13
CA ALA A 560 -2.72 0.12 -31.98
C ALA A 560 -2.57 -0.67 -30.67
N ILE A 561 -1.67 -0.20 -29.80
CA ILE A 561 -1.37 -0.75 -28.47
C ILE A 561 -1.59 0.38 -27.46
N GLY A 562 -2.81 0.46 -26.94
CA GLY A 562 -3.26 1.60 -26.14
C GLY A 562 -3.33 2.89 -26.98
N ASP A 563 -3.18 4.03 -26.30
CA ASP A 563 -3.30 5.34 -26.92
C ASP A 563 -1.97 5.84 -27.52
N ASP A 564 -0.85 5.60 -26.83
CA ASP A 564 0.48 6.18 -27.10
C ASP A 564 1.40 5.30 -27.99
N SER A 565 1.01 4.06 -28.33
CA SER A 565 1.91 3.09 -29.00
C SER A 565 1.24 2.29 -30.12
N VAL A 566 2.05 1.83 -31.07
CA VAL A 566 1.63 1.03 -32.23
C VAL A 566 2.57 -0.16 -32.40
N LEU A 567 1.98 -1.34 -32.60
CA LEU A 567 2.67 -2.57 -32.98
C LEU A 567 2.76 -2.63 -34.51
N VAL A 568 3.97 -2.69 -35.03
CA VAL A 568 4.26 -2.84 -36.46
C VAL A 568 4.78 -4.25 -36.70
N LEU A 569 4.08 -5.02 -37.53
CA LEU A 569 4.47 -6.36 -37.95
C LEU A 569 4.92 -6.31 -39.41
N ILE A 570 6.04 -6.95 -39.72
CA ILE A 570 6.71 -6.92 -41.02
C ILE A 570 6.96 -8.38 -41.46
N GLY A 571 6.50 -8.73 -42.65
CA GLY A 571 6.67 -10.07 -43.24
C GLY A 571 5.49 -10.49 -44.12
N ARG A 572 5.01 -11.73 -43.93
CA ARG A 572 3.89 -12.31 -44.72
C ARG A 572 2.56 -11.56 -44.55
N ARG A 573 1.70 -11.57 -45.59
CA ARG A 573 0.30 -11.12 -45.46
C ARG A 573 -0.47 -11.99 -44.47
N LEU A 574 -1.07 -11.38 -43.46
CA LEU A 574 -2.03 -12.04 -42.59
C LEU A 574 -3.41 -12.17 -43.28
N PRO A 575 -4.01 -13.36 -43.35
CA PRO A 575 -5.40 -13.50 -43.75
C PRO A 575 -6.34 -12.92 -42.69
N ALA A 576 -7.55 -12.51 -43.10
CA ALA A 576 -8.52 -11.83 -42.22
C ALA A 576 -8.93 -12.65 -40.97
N SER A 577 -8.76 -13.97 -40.98
CA SER A 577 -8.92 -14.83 -39.80
C SER A 577 -7.84 -14.60 -38.75
N GLU A 578 -6.59 -14.43 -39.16
CA GLU A 578 -5.43 -14.22 -38.27
C GLU A 578 -5.41 -12.78 -37.72
N HIS A 579 -5.86 -11.79 -38.50
CA HIS A 579 -6.06 -10.42 -38.00
C HIS A 579 -6.90 -10.36 -36.72
N ARG A 580 -7.96 -11.18 -36.61
CA ARG A 580 -8.83 -11.22 -35.42
C ARG A 580 -8.12 -11.81 -34.20
N VAL A 581 -7.19 -12.73 -34.40
CA VAL A 581 -6.35 -13.30 -33.33
C VAL A 581 -5.29 -12.28 -32.92
N LEU A 582 -4.69 -11.59 -33.89
CA LEU A 582 -3.73 -10.51 -33.65
C LEU A 582 -4.33 -9.37 -32.82
N THR A 583 -5.59 -8.98 -33.04
CA THR A 583 -6.28 -7.99 -32.19
C THR A 583 -6.40 -8.45 -30.72
N ALA A 584 -6.53 -9.75 -30.46
CA ALA A 584 -6.53 -10.28 -29.10
C ALA A 584 -5.13 -10.22 -28.46
N PHE A 585 -4.08 -10.59 -29.22
CA PHE A 585 -2.68 -10.42 -28.78
C PHE A 585 -2.32 -8.96 -28.50
N ALA A 586 -2.80 -8.02 -29.33
CA ALA A 586 -2.62 -6.59 -29.14
C ALA A 586 -3.23 -6.07 -27.82
N ALA A 587 -4.38 -6.60 -27.40
CA ALA A 587 -4.98 -6.28 -26.10
C ALA A 587 -4.11 -6.79 -24.93
N HIS A 588 -3.51 -7.97 -25.04
CA HIS A 588 -2.56 -8.48 -24.04
C HIS A 588 -1.26 -7.68 -23.98
N LEU A 589 -0.71 -7.27 -25.14
CA LEU A 589 0.44 -6.38 -25.22
C LEU A 589 0.14 -5.00 -24.61
N THR A 590 -1.04 -4.44 -24.86
CA THR A 590 -1.49 -3.17 -24.26
C THR A 590 -1.47 -3.24 -22.73
N ALA A 591 -2.06 -4.29 -22.15
CA ALA A 591 -2.06 -4.49 -20.71
C ALA A 591 -0.66 -4.72 -20.11
N ALA A 592 0.25 -5.34 -20.86
CA ALA A 592 1.63 -5.56 -20.43
C ALA A 592 2.46 -4.26 -20.43
N VAL A 593 2.31 -3.42 -21.46
CA VAL A 593 3.00 -2.11 -21.57
C VAL A 593 2.52 -1.16 -20.47
N GLU A 594 1.21 -1.03 -20.27
CA GLU A 594 0.66 -0.15 -19.23
C GLU A 594 1.09 -0.58 -17.82
N ARG A 595 1.15 -1.90 -17.57
CA ARG A 595 1.64 -2.43 -16.29
C ARG A 595 3.13 -2.17 -16.06
N ALA A 596 3.96 -2.18 -17.12
CA ALA A 596 5.37 -1.81 -17.01
C ALA A 596 5.53 -0.33 -16.64
N ARG A 597 4.80 0.56 -17.33
CA ARG A 597 4.77 2.02 -17.06
C ARG A 597 4.36 2.32 -15.61
N LEU A 598 3.34 1.65 -15.10
CA LEU A 598 2.89 1.80 -13.71
C LEU A 598 3.90 1.25 -12.68
N ALA A 599 4.65 0.19 -13.02
CA ALA A 599 5.68 -0.37 -12.14
C ALA A 599 6.91 0.57 -12.04
N GLU A 600 7.33 1.16 -13.16
CA GLU A 600 8.42 2.14 -13.22
C GLU A 600 8.09 3.39 -12.39
N ALA A 601 6.89 3.96 -12.57
CA ALA A 601 6.41 5.09 -11.78
C ALA A 601 6.31 4.77 -10.27
N ALA A 602 5.97 3.54 -9.89
CA ALA A 602 5.93 3.12 -8.49
C ALA A 602 7.34 2.98 -7.88
N ALA A 603 8.32 2.54 -8.67
CA ALA A 603 9.71 2.40 -8.23
C ALA A 603 10.35 3.76 -7.89
N GLU A 604 10.10 4.80 -8.70
CA GLU A 604 10.54 6.17 -8.40
C GLU A 604 9.99 6.65 -7.06
N VAL A 605 8.68 6.47 -6.82
CA VAL A 605 8.01 6.91 -5.59
C VAL A 605 8.55 6.23 -4.33
N GLU A 606 8.87 4.94 -4.37
CA GLU A 606 9.46 4.26 -3.21
C GLU A 606 10.89 4.73 -2.91
N SER A 607 11.70 5.08 -3.93
CA SER A 607 13.04 5.64 -3.72
C SER A 607 12.99 6.96 -2.93
N VAL A 608 12.04 7.85 -3.26
CA VAL A 608 11.81 9.12 -2.57
C VAL A 608 11.31 8.90 -1.14
N LYS A 609 10.42 7.93 -0.92
CA LYS A 609 9.98 7.57 0.44
C LYS A 609 11.09 6.96 1.28
N ALA A 610 12.03 6.20 0.69
CA ALA A 610 13.17 5.64 1.40
C ALA A 610 14.13 6.76 1.86
N ALA A 611 14.45 7.70 0.96
CA ALA A 611 15.24 8.88 1.28
C ALA A 611 14.61 9.73 2.40
N ASN A 612 13.28 9.94 2.37
CA ASN A 612 12.58 10.72 3.40
C ASN A 612 12.50 9.98 4.76
N ARG A 613 12.36 8.64 4.74
CA ARG A 613 12.47 7.80 5.95
C ARG A 613 13.85 7.94 6.59
N MET A 614 14.91 7.86 5.79
CA MET A 614 16.28 8.03 6.28
C MET A 614 16.51 9.44 6.84
N ARG A 615 16.09 10.50 6.13
CA ARG A 615 16.16 11.89 6.62
C ARG A 615 15.48 12.06 7.99
N THR A 616 14.31 11.45 8.17
CA THR A 616 13.58 11.51 9.45
C THR A 616 14.32 10.79 10.58
N ALA A 617 14.89 9.62 10.31
CA ALA A 617 15.70 8.88 11.29
C ALA A 617 16.98 9.65 11.69
N LEU A 618 17.65 10.30 10.73
CA LEU A 618 18.84 11.12 11.00
C LEU A 618 18.51 12.33 11.89
N LEU A 619 17.42 13.03 11.63
CA LEU A 619 16.97 14.17 12.46
C LEU A 619 16.62 13.72 13.90
N ALA A 620 16.04 12.53 14.06
CA ALA A 620 15.75 11.97 15.38
C ALA A 620 17.04 11.62 16.17
N ALA A 621 18.05 11.05 15.49
CA ALA A 621 19.35 10.74 16.10
C ALA A 621 20.11 12.02 16.54
N VAL A 622 20.17 13.03 15.65
CA VAL A 622 20.76 14.35 15.99
C VAL A 622 20.05 14.98 17.19
N GLY A 623 18.72 14.93 17.24
CA GLY A 623 17.94 15.49 18.35
C GLY A 623 18.14 14.76 19.69
N HIS A 624 18.57 13.50 19.68
CA HIS A 624 18.95 12.77 20.89
C HIS A 624 20.32 13.23 21.41
N ASP A 625 21.34 13.24 20.54
CA ASP A 625 22.72 13.48 20.95
C ASP A 625 23.04 14.93 21.28
N LEU A 626 22.24 15.89 20.78
CA LEU A 626 22.27 17.28 21.28
C LEU A 626 21.62 17.42 22.66
N ARG A 627 20.60 16.62 22.98
CA ARG A 627 19.86 16.70 24.26
C ARG A 627 20.71 16.24 25.45
N THR A 628 21.57 15.24 25.27
CA THR A 628 22.41 14.68 26.34
C THR A 628 23.39 15.68 26.97
N PRO A 629 24.29 16.36 26.23
CA PRO A 629 25.18 17.39 26.81
C PRO A 629 24.42 18.64 27.28
N LEU A 630 23.29 18.98 26.65
CA LEU A 630 22.42 20.06 27.11
C LEU A 630 21.79 19.75 28.47
N ALA A 631 21.36 18.51 28.70
CA ALA A 631 20.84 18.06 29.99
C ALA A 631 21.93 18.01 31.07
N GLY A 632 23.15 17.56 30.74
CA GLY A 632 24.29 17.54 31.67
C GLY A 632 24.69 18.94 32.13
N SER A 633 24.90 19.87 31.18
CA SER A 633 25.22 21.28 31.49
C SER A 633 24.07 21.98 32.23
N TRP A 634 22.81 21.74 31.85
CA TRP A 634 21.65 22.27 32.58
C TRP A 634 21.57 21.76 34.02
N ALA A 635 21.79 20.46 34.24
CA ALA A 635 21.78 19.87 35.59
C ALA A 635 22.86 20.49 36.47
N ALA A 636 24.10 20.57 35.98
CA ALA A 636 25.21 21.17 36.72
C ALA A 636 24.96 22.66 37.06
N ILE A 637 24.52 23.46 36.09
CA ILE A 637 24.19 24.89 36.28
C ILE A 637 22.99 25.06 37.22
N SER A 638 21.98 24.18 37.15
CA SER A 638 20.81 24.22 38.03
C SER A 638 21.16 23.87 39.47
N SER A 639 22.02 22.87 39.69
CA SER A 639 22.56 22.54 41.02
C SER A 639 23.31 23.72 41.61
N LEU A 640 24.23 24.32 40.85
CA LEU A 640 25.01 25.52 41.26
C LEU A 640 24.15 26.77 41.54
N ARG A 641 22.89 26.79 41.07
CA ARG A 641 21.93 27.88 41.33
C ARG A 641 21.00 27.61 42.52
N SER A 642 20.97 26.39 43.05
CA SER A 642 20.16 26.08 44.23
C SER A 642 20.67 26.84 45.46
N ARG A 643 19.75 27.21 46.35
CA ARG A 643 20.07 27.79 47.67
C ARG A 643 19.80 26.80 48.82
N GLU A 644 19.45 25.57 48.48
CA GLU A 644 19.07 24.51 49.44
C GLU A 644 20.25 23.58 49.75
N VAL A 645 21.36 23.70 49.00
CA VAL A 645 22.56 22.86 49.11
C VAL A 645 23.78 23.77 49.19
N ASP A 646 24.51 23.69 50.30
CA ASP A 646 25.83 24.31 50.45
C ASP A 646 26.89 23.36 49.84
N PHE A 647 27.42 23.71 48.67
CA PHE A 647 28.49 22.97 48.00
C PHE A 647 29.86 23.33 48.60
N SER A 648 30.75 22.35 48.72
CA SER A 648 32.16 22.64 48.98
C SER A 648 32.79 23.39 47.79
N PRO A 649 33.92 24.09 47.96
CA PRO A 649 34.63 24.69 46.83
C PRO A 649 35.04 23.64 45.78
N GLU A 650 35.31 22.41 46.21
CA GLU A 650 35.70 21.28 45.36
C GLU A 650 34.51 20.77 44.53
N ASP A 651 33.36 20.50 45.15
CA ASP A 651 32.13 20.08 44.42
C ASP A 651 31.68 21.17 43.42
N ARG A 652 31.86 22.44 43.79
CA ARG A 652 31.52 23.58 42.93
C ARG A 652 32.41 23.64 41.69
N GLU A 653 33.69 23.34 41.83
CA GLU A 653 34.65 23.28 40.73
C GLU A 653 34.36 22.06 39.82
N GLU A 654 34.02 20.90 40.39
CA GLU A 654 33.59 19.70 39.65
C GLU A 654 32.31 19.94 38.83
N LEU A 655 31.29 20.60 39.40
CA LEU A 655 30.07 20.95 38.69
C LEU A 655 30.33 21.98 37.56
N LEU A 656 31.22 22.95 37.77
CA LEU A 656 31.61 23.90 36.72
C LEU A 656 32.37 23.20 35.59
N ALA A 657 33.33 22.33 35.90
CA ALA A 657 34.05 21.52 34.93
C ALA A 657 33.10 20.60 34.13
N THR A 658 32.13 19.97 34.80
CA THR A 658 31.09 19.15 34.16
C THR A 658 30.23 19.95 33.17
N ALA A 659 29.88 21.20 33.53
CA ALA A 659 29.14 22.09 32.65
C ALA A 659 29.97 22.53 31.43
N GLU A 660 31.23 22.89 31.65
CA GLU A 660 32.17 23.30 30.61
C GLU A 660 32.48 22.17 29.62
N GLU A 661 32.79 20.96 30.10
CA GLU A 661 33.00 19.78 29.25
C GLU A 661 31.75 19.47 28.41
N SER A 662 30.57 19.55 29.03
CA SER A 662 29.29 19.33 28.35
C SER A 662 29.04 20.37 27.24
N LEU A 663 29.34 21.65 27.48
CA LEU A 663 29.20 22.71 26.48
C LEU A 663 30.25 22.60 25.37
N ALA A 664 31.50 22.27 25.70
CA ALA A 664 32.56 22.00 24.72
C ALA A 664 32.27 20.75 23.86
N LYS A 665 31.60 19.75 24.43
CA LYS A 665 31.07 18.58 23.68
C LYS A 665 29.93 19.01 22.75
N LEU A 666 29.01 19.86 23.20
CA LEU A 666 27.91 20.38 22.38
C LEU A 666 28.42 21.22 21.19
N SER A 667 29.38 22.14 21.38
CA SER A 667 29.96 22.94 20.29
C SER A 667 30.53 22.04 19.20
N ARG A 668 31.43 21.10 19.58
CA ARG A 668 32.03 20.14 18.63
C ARG A 668 31.01 19.33 17.84
N LEU A 669 29.86 18.97 18.44
CA LEU A 669 28.78 18.27 17.72
C LEU A 669 28.08 19.18 16.70
N VAL A 670 27.83 20.45 17.04
CA VAL A 670 27.25 21.45 16.13
C VAL A 670 28.20 21.75 14.98
N ASP A 671 29.48 21.99 15.27
CA ASP A 671 30.50 22.27 14.26
C ASP A 671 30.65 21.09 13.28
N ASN A 672 30.72 19.85 13.78
CA ASN A 672 30.77 18.66 12.92
C ASN A 672 29.52 18.49 12.03
N LEU A 673 28.34 18.90 12.50
CA LEU A 673 27.10 18.85 11.72
C LEU A 673 27.07 19.94 10.64
N LEU A 674 27.51 21.17 10.97
CA LEU A 674 27.60 22.28 10.03
C LEU A 674 28.59 21.98 8.90
N ASP A 675 29.75 21.42 9.22
CA ASP A 675 30.76 21.12 8.21
C ASP A 675 30.37 19.93 7.33
N MET A 676 29.70 18.91 7.90
CA MET A 676 29.08 17.85 7.09
C MET A 676 28.02 18.41 6.13
N SER A 677 27.19 19.35 6.60
CA SER A 677 26.18 20.01 5.75
C SER A 677 26.80 20.88 4.66
N ARG A 678 27.91 21.58 4.94
CA ARG A 678 28.65 22.36 3.94
C ARG A 678 29.30 21.45 2.90
N LEU A 679 29.87 20.34 3.34
CA LEU A 679 30.51 19.36 2.47
C LEU A 679 29.50 18.68 1.53
N GLN A 680 28.34 18.24 2.06
CA GLN A 680 27.25 17.69 1.23
C GLN A 680 26.65 18.69 0.24
N ALA A 681 26.67 19.99 0.58
CA ALA A 681 26.21 21.06 -0.31
C ALA A 681 27.29 21.51 -1.33
N GLY A 682 28.52 20.97 -1.28
CA GLY A 682 29.64 21.45 -2.10
C GLY A 682 30.07 22.89 -1.78
N ALA A 683 29.73 23.39 -0.58
CA ALA A 683 29.87 24.79 -0.17
C ALA A 683 31.05 25.03 0.80
N LEU A 684 31.95 24.06 0.93
CA LEU A 684 33.16 24.19 1.75
C LEU A 684 34.22 25.01 0.99
N THR A 685 34.61 26.16 1.53
CA THR A 685 35.71 26.98 1.03
C THR A 685 37.03 26.46 1.61
N LEU A 686 38.01 26.16 0.75
CA LEU A 686 39.33 25.64 1.14
C LEU A 686 40.42 26.68 0.91
N HIS A 687 41.28 26.87 1.89
CA HIS A 687 42.48 27.71 1.82
C HIS A 687 43.72 26.81 1.86
N LEU A 688 44.06 26.22 0.71
CA LEU A 688 45.21 25.34 0.59
C LEU A 688 46.52 26.12 0.56
N GLU A 689 47.39 25.87 1.54
CA GLU A 689 48.75 26.42 1.62
C GLU A 689 49.78 25.29 1.93
N PRO A 690 51.10 25.53 1.74
CA PRO A 690 52.13 24.60 2.20
C PRO A 690 52.18 24.58 3.73
N VAL A 691 51.97 23.40 4.33
CA VAL A 691 51.90 23.22 5.77
C VAL A 691 52.87 22.13 6.22
N ALA A 692 53.76 22.46 7.15
CA ALA A 692 54.64 21.49 7.79
C ALA A 692 53.87 20.63 8.79
N LEU A 693 53.99 19.31 8.70
CA LEU A 693 53.31 18.37 9.61
C LEU A 693 53.76 18.53 11.07
N ALA A 694 54.97 19.08 11.30
CA ALA A 694 55.50 19.38 12.62
C ALA A 694 54.74 20.51 13.35
N ASP A 695 54.09 21.42 12.61
CA ASP A 695 53.36 22.56 13.19
C ASP A 695 51.89 22.19 13.51
N VAL A 696 51.28 21.30 12.71
CA VAL A 696 49.88 20.88 12.89
C VAL A 696 49.70 19.86 14.01
N LEU A 697 50.64 18.93 14.16
CA LEU A 697 50.52 17.86 15.15
C LEU A 697 50.44 18.35 16.61
N PRO A 698 51.23 19.32 17.07
CA PRO A 698 51.10 19.89 18.41
C PRO A 698 49.70 20.45 18.67
N ALA A 699 49.19 21.30 17.78
CA ALA A 699 47.83 21.87 17.90
C ALA A 699 46.73 20.78 17.94
N ALA A 700 46.85 19.77 17.08
CA ALA A 700 45.93 18.63 17.03
C ALA A 700 46.01 17.69 18.27
N LEU A 701 47.08 17.79 19.07
CA LEU A 701 47.26 17.04 20.32
C LEU A 701 46.85 17.85 21.56
N ASP A 702 47.05 19.17 21.54
CA ASP A 702 46.63 20.10 22.59
C ASP A 702 45.10 20.22 22.67
N THR A 703 44.39 19.99 21.57
CA THR A 703 42.91 19.98 21.49
C THR A 703 42.26 18.68 22.02
N LEU A 704 43.03 17.71 22.51
CA LEU A 704 42.51 16.47 23.11
C LEU A 704 42.14 16.66 24.60
N PRO A 705 40.91 16.30 25.03
CA PRO A 705 40.51 16.43 26.43
C PRO A 705 41.32 15.46 27.30
N GLY A 706 41.98 15.99 28.33
CA GLY A 706 42.80 15.23 29.28
C GLY A 706 44.32 15.37 29.11
N SER A 707 44.81 16.35 28.34
CA SER A 707 46.25 16.70 28.27
C SER A 707 46.66 17.80 29.27
N PRO A 708 47.12 17.45 30.48
CA PRO A 708 48.17 18.17 31.19
C PRO A 708 49.52 17.41 31.14
N PRO A 709 50.65 18.05 31.48
CA PRO A 709 52.01 17.60 31.09
C PRO A 709 52.59 16.38 31.85
N GLN A 710 51.75 15.45 32.33
CA GLN A 710 52.18 14.33 33.21
C GLN A 710 51.91 12.92 32.67
N ALA A 711 51.51 12.78 31.40
CA ALA A 711 51.34 11.46 30.74
C ALA A 711 52.29 11.24 29.53
N PRO A 712 53.63 11.30 29.72
CA PRO A 712 54.57 10.96 28.65
C PRO A 712 54.41 9.48 28.25
N GLY A 713 53.89 9.22 27.04
CA GLY A 713 53.82 7.87 26.47
C GLY A 713 52.45 7.34 26.04
N ARG A 714 51.40 8.17 25.85
CA ARG A 714 50.17 7.73 25.14
C ARG A 714 50.20 7.97 23.62
N VAL A 715 50.99 8.93 23.14
CA VAL A 715 51.22 9.17 21.70
C VAL A 715 52.72 9.26 21.46
N VAL A 716 53.22 8.67 20.37
CA VAL A 716 54.62 8.69 19.96
C VAL A 716 54.72 9.11 18.49
N ALA A 717 55.26 10.29 18.25
CA ALA A 717 55.61 10.80 16.92
C ALA A 717 56.93 10.20 16.41
N ARG A 718 57.02 9.92 15.10
CA ARG A 718 58.24 9.45 14.43
C ARG A 718 58.35 10.00 13.00
N ALA A 719 59.55 10.41 12.58
CA ALA A 719 59.88 10.80 11.20
C ALA A 719 59.00 11.92 10.60
N LEU A 720 58.51 12.85 11.43
CA LEU A 720 57.74 14.01 10.97
C LEU A 720 58.65 15.04 10.27
N ASP A 721 59.77 15.38 10.91
CA ASP A 721 60.74 16.40 10.47
C ASP A 721 61.47 16.05 9.16
N THR A 722 61.23 14.85 8.63
CA THR A 722 61.79 14.32 7.38
C THR A 722 60.76 14.24 6.24
N ALA A 723 59.51 14.62 6.49
CA ALA A 723 58.48 14.71 5.46
C ALA A 723 58.46 16.13 4.86
N PRO A 724 58.25 16.29 3.54
CA PRO A 724 58.04 17.59 2.93
C PRO A 724 56.67 18.16 3.35
N ASP A 725 56.50 19.47 3.20
CA ASP A 725 55.23 20.15 3.47
C ASP A 725 54.07 19.54 2.67
N VAL A 726 52.88 19.55 3.25
CA VAL A 726 51.65 19.11 2.57
C VAL A 726 50.85 20.31 2.08
N LEU A 727 50.22 20.18 0.91
CA LEU A 727 49.27 21.18 0.43
C LEU A 727 47.92 20.94 1.11
N ALA A 728 47.60 21.71 2.14
CA ALA A 728 46.44 21.51 3.00
C ALA A 728 45.88 22.84 3.53
N ASP A 729 44.67 22.79 4.07
CA ASP A 729 44.08 23.88 4.87
C ASP A 729 44.37 23.56 6.35
N PRO A 730 45.26 24.31 7.05
CA PRO A 730 45.79 23.88 8.33
C PRO A 730 44.71 23.63 9.42
N PRO A 731 43.71 24.52 9.63
CA PRO A 731 42.59 24.25 10.54
C PRO A 731 41.78 23.00 10.21
N LEU A 732 41.59 22.68 8.93
CA LEU A 732 40.88 21.45 8.53
C LEU A 732 41.76 20.22 8.74
N LEU A 733 43.06 20.29 8.44
CA LEU A 733 44.01 19.21 8.65
C LEU A 733 44.21 18.89 10.14
N GLU A 734 44.35 19.91 10.99
CA GLU A 734 44.40 19.78 12.45
C GLU A 734 43.21 18.97 12.95
N ARG A 735 42.01 19.31 12.49
CA ARG A 735 40.76 18.65 12.88
C ARG A 735 40.64 17.22 12.36
N VAL A 736 41.14 16.92 11.15
CA VAL A 736 41.26 15.54 10.66
C VAL A 736 42.16 14.73 11.58
N VAL A 737 43.36 15.24 11.90
CA VAL A 737 44.35 14.56 12.75
C VAL A 737 43.82 14.38 14.18
N ALA A 738 43.30 15.43 14.82
CA ALA A 738 42.77 15.38 16.18
C ALA A 738 41.65 14.35 16.32
N ASN A 739 40.73 14.27 15.34
CA ASN A 739 39.65 13.28 15.35
C ASN A 739 40.16 11.83 15.16
N LEU A 740 41.14 11.61 14.27
CA LEU A 740 41.76 10.30 14.07
C LEU A 740 42.57 9.84 15.30
N VAL A 741 43.33 10.75 15.91
CA VAL A 741 44.10 10.45 17.13
C VAL A 741 43.17 10.23 18.32
N SER A 742 42.10 11.01 18.48
CA SER A 742 41.07 10.79 19.51
C SER A 742 40.46 9.39 19.41
N ASN A 743 40.15 8.92 18.20
CA ASN A 743 39.68 7.54 17.98
C ASN A 743 40.77 6.51 18.32
N ALA A 744 41.99 6.70 17.84
CA ALA A 744 43.11 5.78 18.10
C ALA A 744 43.41 5.64 19.61
N VAL A 745 43.37 6.75 20.36
CA VAL A 745 43.59 6.78 21.82
C VAL A 745 42.44 6.12 22.58
N ARG A 746 41.20 6.28 22.09
CA ARG A 746 39.99 5.67 22.67
C ARG A 746 39.97 4.15 22.52
N HIS A 747 40.38 3.63 21.36
CA HIS A 747 40.34 2.20 21.06
C HIS A 747 41.64 1.44 21.41
N SER A 748 42.73 2.15 21.74
CA SER A 748 43.98 1.53 22.21
C SER A 748 43.90 1.09 23.68
N PRO A 749 44.38 -0.12 24.03
CA PRO A 749 44.44 -0.59 25.41
C PRO A 749 45.45 0.20 26.24
N ALA A 750 45.19 0.35 27.55
CA ALA A 750 46.06 1.06 28.47
C ALA A 750 47.50 0.50 28.45
N GLY A 751 48.49 1.41 28.39
CA GLY A 751 49.91 1.05 28.34
C GLY A 751 50.49 0.78 26.94
N ARG A 752 49.71 0.92 25.85
CA ARG A 752 50.23 0.92 24.47
C ARG A 752 50.04 2.30 23.82
N PRO A 753 51.11 3.00 23.42
CA PRO A 753 50.98 4.29 22.74
C PRO A 753 50.41 4.15 21.32
N VAL A 754 49.60 5.12 20.92
CA VAL A 754 49.31 5.41 19.52
C VAL A 754 50.61 5.93 18.87
N THR A 755 50.97 5.40 17.70
CA THR A 755 52.16 5.87 16.97
C THR A 755 51.72 6.69 15.78
N ILE A 756 52.26 7.90 15.61
CA ILE A 756 52.04 8.72 14.41
C ILE A 756 53.35 8.79 13.63
N GLY A 757 53.31 8.47 12.34
CA GLY A 757 54.47 8.58 11.46
C GLY A 757 54.12 9.19 10.11
N ALA A 758 55.07 9.90 9.50
CA ALA A 758 54.93 10.44 8.16
C ALA A 758 55.94 9.80 7.19
N SER A 759 55.58 9.70 5.92
CA SER A 759 56.46 9.25 4.83
C SER A 759 56.04 9.82 3.49
N ALA A 760 57.00 10.25 2.66
CA ALA A 760 56.72 10.69 1.30
C ALA A 760 56.84 9.55 0.28
N LEU A 761 55.88 9.46 -0.65
CA LEU A 761 55.89 8.52 -1.77
C LEU A 761 55.20 9.14 -2.99
N GLY A 762 55.87 9.16 -4.15
CA GLY A 762 55.24 9.52 -5.43
C GLY A 762 54.62 10.92 -5.51
N GLY A 763 55.19 11.92 -4.82
CA GLY A 763 54.64 13.29 -4.77
C GLY A 763 53.46 13.46 -3.78
N ARG A 764 53.21 12.46 -2.93
CA ARG A 764 52.27 12.53 -1.81
C ARG A 764 52.98 12.28 -0.48
N VAL A 765 52.40 12.79 0.59
CA VAL A 765 52.82 12.53 1.97
C VAL A 765 51.75 11.71 2.66
N GLU A 766 52.15 10.58 3.24
CA GLU A 766 51.29 9.67 3.96
C GLU A 766 51.52 9.80 5.46
N VAL A 767 50.50 10.27 6.19
CA VAL A 767 50.46 10.29 7.66
C VAL A 767 49.74 9.04 8.15
N ARG A 768 50.44 8.19 8.88
CA ARG A 768 49.94 6.94 9.46
C ARG A 768 49.69 7.13 10.95
N ILE A 769 48.43 7.04 11.37
CA ILE A 769 48.02 6.98 12.77
C ILE A 769 47.76 5.51 13.12
N ILE A 770 48.66 4.92 13.92
CA ILE A 770 48.70 3.49 14.23
C ILE A 770 48.19 3.26 15.65
N ASP A 771 47.05 2.58 15.78
CA ASP A 771 46.53 2.09 17.06
C ASP A 771 46.82 0.60 17.29
N ARG A 772 46.57 0.15 18.51
CA ARG A 772 46.74 -1.24 18.98
C ARG A 772 45.45 -1.83 19.56
N GLY A 773 44.31 -1.35 19.09
CA GLY A 773 42.97 -1.75 19.50
C GLY A 773 42.47 -3.05 18.88
N PRO A 774 41.15 -3.32 18.94
CA PRO A 774 40.55 -4.53 18.35
C PRO A 774 40.53 -4.54 16.81
N GLY A 775 40.76 -3.40 16.16
CA GLY A 775 40.71 -3.25 14.70
C GLY A 775 39.29 -3.23 14.12
N ILE A 776 39.20 -3.12 12.79
CA ILE A 776 37.93 -3.15 12.04
C ILE A 776 37.97 -4.31 11.03
N GLN A 777 36.92 -5.13 11.05
CA GLN A 777 36.74 -6.27 10.13
C GLN A 777 36.67 -5.77 8.68
N LEU A 778 37.29 -6.50 7.74
CA LEU A 778 37.34 -6.15 6.31
C LEU A 778 35.99 -5.64 5.72
N PRO A 779 34.85 -6.35 5.87
CA PRO A 779 33.58 -5.92 5.27
C PRO A 779 32.99 -4.64 5.88
N ASP A 780 33.44 -4.24 7.07
CA ASP A 780 32.94 -3.06 7.78
C ASP A 780 33.84 -1.82 7.61
N ARG A 781 34.99 -1.94 6.91
CA ARG A 781 35.94 -0.82 6.72
C ARG A 781 35.37 0.36 5.94
N GLU A 782 34.70 0.10 4.81
CA GLU A 782 34.04 1.18 4.06
C GLU A 782 32.85 1.75 4.84
N ARG A 783 32.09 0.87 5.50
CA ARG A 783 30.94 1.24 6.34
C ARG A 783 31.35 2.13 7.52
N ALA A 784 32.57 2.02 8.03
CA ALA A 784 33.09 2.89 9.09
C ALA A 784 33.16 4.38 8.68
N PHE A 785 33.14 4.70 7.38
CA PHE A 785 33.12 6.07 6.86
C PHE A 785 31.74 6.54 6.39
N GLU A 786 30.72 5.68 6.40
CA GLU A 786 29.35 6.14 6.19
C GLU A 786 28.91 7.01 7.37
N PRO A 787 28.25 8.16 7.13
CA PRO A 787 27.73 9.00 8.21
C PRO A 787 26.84 8.21 9.18
N PHE A 788 27.02 8.46 10.47
CA PHE A 788 26.22 7.89 11.57
C PHE A 788 26.41 6.38 11.83
N GLN A 789 27.36 5.70 11.18
CA GLN A 789 27.68 4.31 11.52
C GLN A 789 28.47 4.20 12.84
N ARG A 790 28.18 3.14 13.59
CA ARG A 790 28.86 2.76 14.84
C ARG A 790 29.12 1.26 14.84
N LEU A 791 30.38 0.86 14.85
CA LEU A 791 30.79 -0.54 14.79
C LEU A 791 31.15 -1.05 16.20
N GLY A 792 30.27 -1.88 16.77
CA GLY A 792 30.57 -2.68 17.97
C GLY A 792 30.49 -1.96 19.32
N ASP A 793 29.88 -0.78 19.39
CA ASP A 793 29.91 0.07 20.59
C ASP A 793 28.49 0.44 21.06
N THR A 794 27.99 -0.25 22.09
CA THR A 794 26.63 -0.11 22.62
C THR A 794 26.45 1.00 23.65
N ASP A 795 27.51 1.73 24.01
CA ASP A 795 27.43 2.74 25.07
C ASP A 795 26.90 4.07 24.53
N ASN A 796 25.77 4.53 25.08
CA ASN A 796 25.07 5.76 24.69
C ASN A 796 25.83 7.06 25.02
N THR A 797 27.04 6.98 25.58
CA THR A 797 27.86 8.12 26.01
C THR A 797 28.68 8.77 24.88
N THR A 798 28.85 8.07 23.75
CA THR A 798 29.89 8.41 22.75
C THR A 798 29.34 8.63 21.33
N GLY A 799 29.52 9.85 20.81
CA GLY A 799 29.71 10.19 19.38
C GLY A 799 28.60 9.87 18.36
N LEU A 800 28.19 10.89 17.60
CA LEU A 800 27.23 10.85 16.48
C LEU A 800 27.60 9.92 15.29
N GLY A 801 28.71 9.17 15.33
CA GLY A 801 29.22 8.40 14.17
C GLY A 801 29.65 9.28 12.97
N LEU A 802 29.79 10.59 13.16
CA LEU A 802 30.13 11.55 12.10
C LEU A 802 31.64 11.75 11.90
N GLY A 803 32.47 11.41 12.90
CA GLY A 803 33.89 11.76 12.90
C GLY A 803 34.65 11.19 11.70
N LEU A 804 34.60 9.88 11.48
CA LEU A 804 35.34 9.24 10.38
C LEU A 804 34.84 9.68 9.00
N ALA A 805 33.52 9.83 8.84
CA ALA A 805 32.90 10.34 7.62
C ALA A 805 33.39 11.77 7.29
N LEU A 806 33.41 12.66 8.30
CA LEU A 806 33.91 14.02 8.14
C LEU A 806 35.42 14.05 7.88
N SER A 807 36.22 13.26 8.60
CA SER A 807 37.67 13.14 8.36
C SER A 807 37.98 12.70 6.94
N ARG A 808 37.23 11.74 6.38
CA ARG A 808 37.38 11.29 4.99
C ARG A 808 37.00 12.40 4.02
N GLY A 809 35.82 13.00 4.18
CA GLY A 809 35.35 14.07 3.32
C GLY A 809 36.28 15.29 3.29
N LEU A 810 36.78 15.74 4.45
CA LEU A 810 37.74 16.86 4.52
C LEU A 810 39.07 16.51 3.84
N THR A 811 39.56 15.28 4.02
CA THR A 811 40.78 14.80 3.36
C THR A 811 40.62 14.75 1.84
N GLU A 812 39.49 14.22 1.36
CA GLU A 812 39.16 14.14 -0.07
C GLU A 812 38.95 15.54 -0.68
N ALA A 813 38.34 16.48 0.07
CA ALA A 813 38.20 17.88 -0.34
C ALA A 813 39.57 18.57 -0.54
N MET A 814 40.56 18.26 0.31
CA MET A 814 41.95 18.72 0.14
C MET A 814 42.74 17.96 -0.95
N GLY A 815 42.11 17.10 -1.76
CA GLY A 815 42.79 16.32 -2.81
C GLY A 815 43.56 15.09 -2.31
N GLY A 816 43.31 14.71 -1.05
CA GLY A 816 43.88 13.54 -0.40
C GLY A 816 42.99 12.29 -0.43
N THR A 817 43.43 11.25 0.26
CA THR A 817 42.63 10.04 0.56
C THR A 817 42.82 9.61 2.01
N LEU A 818 41.80 8.98 2.60
CA LEU A 818 41.85 8.39 3.94
C LEU A 818 41.50 6.91 3.87
N THR A 819 42.43 6.02 4.20
CA THR A 819 42.25 4.56 4.11
C THR A 819 42.58 3.82 5.41
N PRO A 820 41.81 2.77 5.77
CA PRO A 820 42.08 1.91 6.92
C PRO A 820 42.92 0.66 6.55
N GLU A 821 44.12 0.60 7.10
CA GLU A 821 45.04 -0.54 7.03
C GLU A 821 45.02 -1.37 8.32
N GLU A 822 45.49 -2.62 8.22
CA GLU A 822 45.54 -3.56 9.33
C GLU A 822 46.89 -3.47 10.04
N THR A 823 46.92 -3.17 11.35
CA THR A 823 48.19 -3.00 12.06
C THR A 823 48.86 -4.37 12.29
N PRO A 824 50.12 -4.60 11.87
CA PRO A 824 50.83 -5.86 12.11
C PRO A 824 50.95 -6.17 13.61
N GLY A 825 50.32 -7.26 14.05
CA GLY A 825 50.19 -7.64 15.47
C GLY A 825 48.94 -7.13 16.19
N GLY A 826 47.93 -6.68 15.45
CA GLY A 826 46.63 -6.22 15.97
C GLY A 826 46.56 -4.71 16.14
N GLY A 827 45.39 -4.15 15.81
CA GLY A 827 45.08 -2.72 15.75
C GLY A 827 44.62 -2.27 14.36
N LEU A 828 44.22 -1.00 14.26
CA LEU A 828 43.92 -0.30 13.01
C LEU A 828 45.02 0.73 12.72
N THR A 829 45.36 0.92 11.45
CA THR A 829 46.23 2.00 10.99
C THR A 829 45.43 2.89 10.05
N MET A 830 45.22 4.16 10.41
CA MET A 830 44.57 5.13 9.54
C MET A 830 45.63 5.86 8.72
N VAL A 831 45.55 5.78 7.40
CA VAL A 831 46.49 6.40 6.47
C VAL A 831 45.82 7.60 5.80
N VAL A 832 46.32 8.80 6.09
CA VAL A 832 45.96 10.05 5.41
C VAL A 832 47.00 10.31 4.34
N SER A 833 46.64 10.31 3.05
CA SER A 833 47.56 10.62 1.95
C SER A 833 47.20 11.97 1.34
N LEU A 834 48.10 12.96 1.42
CA LEU A 834 47.91 14.33 0.91
C LEU A 834 48.92 14.67 -0.20
N PRO A 835 48.63 15.63 -1.10
CA PRO A 835 49.62 16.13 -2.05
C PRO A 835 50.79 16.77 -1.30
N ALA A 836 52.04 16.46 -1.68
CA ALA A 836 53.18 17.23 -1.22
C ALA A 836 53.11 18.64 -1.84
N ALA A 837 53.46 19.68 -1.08
CA ALA A 837 53.68 20.99 -1.63
C ALA A 837 54.89 20.95 -2.60
N PRO A 838 54.84 21.64 -3.74
CA PRO A 838 55.99 21.72 -4.62
C PRO A 838 57.12 22.48 -3.90
N GLU A 839 58.29 21.85 -3.79
CA GLU A 839 59.47 22.52 -3.20
C GLU A 839 59.73 23.84 -3.93
N PRO A 840 59.97 24.95 -3.20
CA PRO A 840 60.39 26.18 -3.84
C PRO A 840 61.80 25.98 -4.40
N HIS A 841 61.90 25.75 -5.71
CA HIS A 841 63.15 25.84 -6.44
C HIS A 841 63.75 27.23 -6.24
N LEU A 842 64.68 27.36 -5.29
CA LEU A 842 65.65 28.43 -5.28
C LEU A 842 66.39 28.35 -6.61
N PRO A 843 66.33 29.37 -7.49
CA PRO A 843 66.95 29.29 -8.79
C PRO A 843 68.46 29.15 -8.61
N GLU A 844 69.04 28.10 -9.19
CA GLU A 844 70.48 28.03 -9.37
C GLU A 844 70.96 29.27 -10.13
N SER A 845 72.15 29.75 -9.76
CA SER A 845 72.71 31.00 -10.27
C SER A 845 73.16 30.87 -11.73
N GLU A 846 72.21 30.83 -12.66
CA GLU A 846 72.52 30.78 -14.09
C GLU A 846 72.90 32.18 -14.63
N GLU A 847 73.99 32.17 -15.40
CA GLU A 847 74.81 33.34 -15.73
C GLU A 847 74.13 34.24 -16.78
N VAL A 848 74.18 35.57 -16.60
CA VAL A 848 73.49 36.53 -17.49
C VAL A 848 74.34 36.91 -18.72
N PRO A 849 73.85 36.67 -19.95
CA PRO A 849 74.25 37.45 -21.14
C PRO A 849 73.21 38.57 -21.44
N PRO A 850 73.65 39.76 -21.88
CA PRO A 850 72.74 40.90 -22.10
C PRO A 850 71.98 40.84 -23.45
N PRO A 851 70.82 41.51 -23.57
CA PRO A 851 69.97 41.44 -24.76
C PRO A 851 70.46 42.33 -25.93
N PRO A 852 70.27 41.91 -27.19
CA PRO A 852 70.40 42.78 -28.36
C PRO A 852 69.17 43.67 -28.57
N ALA A 853 69.38 44.82 -29.22
CA ALA A 853 68.39 45.89 -29.32
C ALA A 853 67.42 45.76 -30.53
N THR A 854 66.31 46.50 -30.40
CA THR A 854 65.19 46.75 -31.33
C THR A 854 65.53 46.93 -32.82
N GLY A 855 64.63 46.49 -33.74
CA GLY A 855 64.74 46.81 -35.17
C GLY A 855 63.61 46.38 -36.14
N VAL A 856 62.44 47.06 -36.10
CA VAL A 856 61.63 47.53 -37.27
C VAL A 856 60.99 46.54 -38.31
N ALA A 857 59.74 46.88 -38.70
CA ALA A 857 58.97 46.52 -39.94
C ALA A 857 57.97 45.32 -39.96
N VAL A 858 56.93 45.49 -40.80
CA VAL A 858 55.53 44.96 -40.79
C VAL A 858 54.96 45.14 -42.23
N PRO A 859 53.87 44.49 -42.76
CA PRO A 859 53.14 43.20 -42.57
C PRO A 859 53.18 42.38 -43.91
N PRO A 860 52.15 41.59 -44.39
CA PRO A 860 50.96 40.90 -43.82
C PRO A 860 50.96 39.36 -44.08
N THR A 861 50.08 38.49 -43.54
CA THR A 861 48.60 38.43 -43.56
C THR A 861 48.05 37.33 -42.62
N ALA A 862 46.81 37.47 -42.13
CA ALA A 862 45.80 36.45 -41.70
C ALA A 862 46.25 35.24 -40.83
N VAL A 863 45.59 34.90 -39.70
CA VAL A 863 44.17 34.45 -39.62
C VAL A 863 43.56 34.73 -38.22
N ARG A 864 42.49 35.53 -38.23
CA ARG A 864 41.20 35.40 -37.50
C ARG A 864 41.11 34.50 -36.24
N ALA A 865 41.07 35.15 -35.07
CA ALA A 865 40.07 34.91 -34.00
C ALA A 865 40.13 36.04 -32.96
N GLU A 866 39.11 36.90 -32.88
CA GLU A 866 39.04 37.94 -31.85
C GLU A 866 37.66 38.00 -31.17
N LYS A 867 37.73 38.16 -29.84
CA LYS A 867 36.90 39.02 -28.98
C LYS A 867 35.40 38.74 -28.74
N VAL A 868 35.12 38.64 -27.42
CA VAL A 868 34.19 39.48 -26.64
C VAL A 868 32.69 39.38 -26.96
N ALA A 869 31.92 38.96 -25.96
CA ALA A 869 31.05 39.87 -25.21
C ALA A 869 30.40 39.15 -24.01
N ALA A 870 30.56 39.71 -22.81
CA ALA A 870 29.72 39.41 -21.66
C ALA A 870 28.81 40.62 -21.37
N ALA A 871 27.70 40.38 -20.65
CA ALA A 871 26.62 41.30 -20.28
C ALA A 871 25.53 41.53 -21.36
N PRO A 872 24.28 41.89 -20.97
CA PRO A 872 23.82 42.20 -19.61
C PRO A 872 22.62 41.37 -19.08
N HIS A 873 22.34 41.57 -17.79
CA HIS A 873 21.14 41.08 -17.11
C HIS A 873 19.85 41.78 -17.58
N ALA A 874 18.75 41.02 -17.60
CA ALA A 874 17.39 41.52 -17.34
C ALA A 874 16.82 40.65 -16.19
N VAL A 875 16.61 41.15 -14.97
CA VAL A 875 15.53 42.06 -14.55
C VAL A 875 14.14 41.43 -14.69
N ILE A 876 13.69 40.77 -13.61
CA ILE A 876 12.32 40.92 -13.09
C ILE A 876 12.46 41.32 -11.62
N ALA A 877 11.80 42.42 -11.24
CA ALA A 877 11.93 43.03 -9.92
C ALA A 877 10.82 42.62 -8.93
N ARG A 878 11.14 42.73 -7.64
CA ARG A 878 10.26 42.60 -6.46
C ARG A 878 9.24 43.75 -6.33
N THR A 879 8.12 43.47 -5.64
CA THR A 879 7.44 44.27 -4.58
C THR A 879 6.29 43.42 -4.00
N VAL A 880 5.75 43.51 -2.76
CA VAL A 880 6.09 44.05 -1.41
C VAL A 880 5.05 43.39 -0.46
N GLY A 881 5.22 43.18 0.85
CA GLY A 881 6.21 43.62 1.85
C GLY A 881 6.37 42.58 2.99
N ALA A 882 7.30 42.74 3.93
CA ALA A 882 7.25 43.66 5.09
C ALA A 882 6.05 43.35 6.02
N ALA A 883 6.16 42.63 7.15
CA ALA A 883 7.04 42.73 8.34
C ALA A 883 6.59 43.77 9.38
N GLY A 884 5.97 43.26 10.47
CA GLY A 884 6.11 43.75 11.85
C GLY A 884 5.24 44.91 12.34
N THR A 885 4.46 44.66 13.40
CA THR A 885 4.36 45.52 14.61
C THR A 885 3.89 44.68 15.81
N ALA A 886 4.23 45.10 17.03
CA ALA A 886 4.02 44.38 18.29
C ALA A 886 2.77 44.85 19.08
N GLY A 887 2.42 44.09 20.12
CA GLY A 887 1.44 44.43 21.19
C GLY A 887 0.92 43.14 21.85
N THR A 888 1.45 42.67 22.99
CA THR A 888 1.22 43.07 24.40
C THR A 888 -0.19 42.77 24.94
N ALA A 889 -0.24 42.23 26.17
CA ALA A 889 -1.37 41.68 26.96
C ALA A 889 -1.49 40.14 26.81
N ASP A 890 -1.19 39.25 27.79
CA ASP A 890 -1.34 39.20 29.26
C ASP A 890 -2.62 38.47 29.72
N GLU A 891 -2.53 37.82 30.88
CA GLU A 891 -3.54 37.10 31.69
C GLU A 891 -4.02 35.66 31.34
N ALA A 892 -4.10 34.87 32.43
CA ALA A 892 -4.82 33.61 32.71
C ALA A 892 -4.29 32.27 32.14
#